data_AF-A0A519Y709-F1
#
_entry.id   AF-A0A519Y709-F1
#
_cell.length_a   1.000
_cell.length_b   1.000
_cell.length_c   1.000
_cell.angle_alpha   90.00
_cell.angle_beta   90.00
_cell.angle_gamma   90.00
#
_symmetry.space_group_name_H-M   'P 1'
#
loop_
_entity.id
_entity.type
_entity.pdbx_description
1 polymer ?
#
loop_
_entity_poly.entity_id
_entity_poly.type
_entity_poly.pdbx_seq_one_letter_code
_entity_poly.pdbx_strand_id
1 'polypeptide(L)'
;MEPNLCILTFPQYYKNGRITFNIVIIPRNLNPLLPLQAGLPAFADAKILFKAMVISSLEGLPLSGSAVQSSSLIIEDQITSSREVWEALKVQMEASDGMKITDAESAKSEQRSAHAIDKYKNVSIKKYLPESYRASFNYVRARSKYALTGDEYSCAVKNKNPENTDTGSHRDALSWGKVIALCLRNPALAQKAGLIYKASIAVNDPAGLFEKGGWLYCGFASGSPFEGLDDMQYAARIPALKGLEERILFSAVQFPVSAVANNSIGYDEVLRDAIVYDDGFAKIVHANQPVNQDLLQEKDNSNPPLKDIGIRLGWDDEQIAVWYNRQMLKKEEQTDAPVDTPLGVFGYKVDVRRKGEELWLSQNSLVLQQNTALNNGQLVISKAGEIIEPGVEIHPAAHGDSQGSGFWLPMYFSSWIGKPVTIADKDAEDINMLRPDKMIEPRPGIKNSINSIPKRTFHPYLADPANALALVYGNDYQFRVRLMDISGGGPPAAAKALNGGEKPVADLHFKRHIAAGALKIVNINDVFDKLPAKEVKPIIDTSILQNLITADCPVLKIKRPLLGYPAVVFTGKYTDAVDKLSAILNDLPAGERKSVDIGLCDPDVDCFKVRVEVKSLEMDNGRSENGKESFIILYEKKFAFEAAENNYDQEFPVTVVYKEYEVVDFTGAFDDTGSESELVLPTSRHIRLTFTPIISAANNDYADSSILEGKKLILTAYQASKTELNLLSKIDGGFKALYLQPENAVDQNQVKVYKTMVTLNLVKSSTPVELSRLADAFNLIAHNLTLEGEKGKRLQFGCSKMLRHSLAPDSSSISFSSLGELFNHWM
;
A
#
# COMPACT_ATOMS: atom_id res chain seq x y z
N MET A 1 -48.34 -0.83 -11.00
CA MET A 1 -47.86 0.19 -10.03
C MET A 1 -46.66 -0.43 -9.35
N GLU A 2 -45.53 0.29 -9.19
CA GLU A 2 -44.41 -0.31 -8.46
C GLU A 2 -44.84 -0.52 -6.99
N PRO A 3 -44.54 -1.68 -6.38
CA PRO A 3 -44.86 -1.95 -4.99
C PRO A 3 -44.14 -0.98 -4.05
N ASN A 4 -44.88 -0.47 -3.07
CA ASN A 4 -44.46 0.63 -2.19
C ASN A 4 -43.57 0.18 -1.03
N LEU A 5 -43.79 -1.04 -0.53
CA LEU A 5 -43.10 -1.61 0.63
C LEU A 5 -42.46 -2.95 0.24
N CYS A 6 -41.27 -3.21 0.76
CA CYS A 6 -40.58 -4.50 0.64
C CYS A 6 -40.30 -5.05 2.04
N ILE A 7 -40.61 -6.33 2.26
CA ILE A 7 -40.38 -7.02 3.53
C ILE A 7 -39.36 -8.15 3.31
N LEU A 8 -38.25 -8.08 4.04
CA LEU A 8 -37.19 -9.08 4.06
C LEU A 8 -37.13 -9.72 5.45
N THR A 9 -36.84 -11.02 5.50
CA THR A 9 -36.77 -11.78 6.76
C THR A 9 -35.39 -12.42 6.91
N PHE A 10 -34.66 -12.12 7.99
CA PHE A 10 -33.27 -12.54 8.20
C PHE A 10 -33.13 -13.38 9.48
N PRO A 11 -33.07 -14.72 9.37
CA PRO A 11 -32.82 -15.57 10.52
C PRO A 11 -31.41 -15.33 11.08
N GLN A 12 -31.26 -15.39 12.40
CA GLN A 12 -30.01 -15.10 13.12
C GLN A 12 -29.49 -16.33 13.86
N TYR A 13 -30.34 -16.94 14.68
CA TYR A 13 -29.98 -18.13 15.43
C TYR A 13 -31.22 -18.94 15.83
N TYR A 14 -31.01 -20.23 16.01
CA TYR A 14 -31.92 -21.16 16.64
C TYR A 14 -31.33 -21.57 17.98
N LYS A 15 -32.11 -21.44 19.06
CA LYS A 15 -31.70 -21.85 20.40
C LYS A 15 -32.90 -22.25 21.25
N ASN A 16 -32.81 -23.37 21.95
CA ASN A 16 -33.83 -23.83 22.91
C ASN A 16 -35.25 -23.87 22.32
N GLY A 17 -35.40 -24.37 21.08
CA GLY A 17 -36.71 -24.49 20.44
C GLY A 17 -37.30 -23.18 19.89
N ARG A 18 -36.52 -22.08 19.85
CA ARG A 18 -36.94 -20.80 19.25
C ARG A 18 -35.97 -20.35 18.16
N ILE A 19 -36.50 -19.78 17.09
CA ILE A 19 -35.73 -19.08 16.06
C ILE A 19 -35.86 -17.59 16.31
N THR A 20 -34.73 -16.90 16.39
CA THR A 20 -34.66 -15.44 16.41
C THR A 20 -34.26 -14.94 15.03
N PHE A 21 -34.95 -13.92 14.56
CA PHE A 21 -34.79 -13.34 13.23
C PHE A 21 -35.09 -11.84 13.24
N ASN A 22 -34.57 -11.13 12.26
CA ASN A 22 -34.82 -9.72 12.05
C ASN A 22 -35.76 -9.52 10.85
N ILE A 23 -36.75 -8.66 11.02
CA ILE A 23 -37.66 -8.23 9.95
C ILE A 23 -37.18 -6.87 9.46
N VAL A 24 -36.95 -6.74 8.16
CA VAL A 24 -36.53 -5.47 7.54
C VAL A 24 -37.63 -5.01 6.61
N ILE A 25 -38.21 -3.83 6.88
CA ILE A 25 -39.16 -3.17 5.97
C ILE A 25 -38.46 -2.01 5.29
N ILE A 26 -38.57 -1.96 3.97
CA ILE A 26 -38.01 -0.89 3.14
C ILE A 26 -39.15 -0.15 2.42
N PRO A 27 -39.44 1.12 2.78
CA PRO A 27 -40.27 2.00 1.95
C PRO A 27 -39.50 2.41 0.70
N ARG A 28 -39.99 2.03 -0.49
CA ARG A 28 -39.23 2.15 -1.74
C ARG A 28 -39.30 3.56 -2.31
N ASN A 29 -38.30 4.38 -1.98
CA ASN A 29 -38.15 5.75 -2.48
C ASN A 29 -39.36 6.65 -2.19
N LEU A 30 -39.98 6.44 -1.02
CA LEU A 30 -41.12 7.20 -0.51
C LEU A 30 -40.70 8.09 0.65
N ASN A 31 -41.38 9.22 0.80
CA ASN A 31 -41.21 10.10 1.95
C ASN A 31 -41.90 9.47 3.18
N PRO A 32 -41.15 9.10 4.23
CA PRO A 32 -41.71 8.42 5.40
C PRO A 32 -42.62 9.32 6.25
N LEU A 33 -42.55 10.65 6.07
CA LEU A 33 -43.35 11.64 6.80
C LEU A 33 -44.70 11.92 6.16
N LEU A 34 -44.93 11.45 4.93
CA LEU A 34 -46.18 11.64 4.20
C LEU A 34 -47.02 10.36 4.18
N PRO A 35 -48.36 10.48 4.11
CA PRO A 35 -49.25 9.34 3.89
C PRO A 35 -48.82 8.49 2.70
N LEU A 36 -48.76 7.16 2.88
CA LEU A 36 -48.32 6.24 1.82
C LEU A 36 -49.27 6.26 0.61
N GLN A 37 -50.57 6.36 0.89
CA GLN A 37 -51.67 6.55 -0.06
C GLN A 37 -52.80 7.32 0.64
N ALA A 38 -53.77 7.85 -0.12
CA ALA A 38 -54.92 8.52 0.45
C ALA A 38 -55.69 7.58 1.40
N GLY A 39 -55.90 8.01 2.65
CA GLY A 39 -56.59 7.23 3.68
C GLY A 39 -55.68 6.33 4.53
N LEU A 40 -54.39 6.21 4.23
CA LEU A 40 -53.41 5.48 5.04
C LEU A 40 -52.53 6.44 5.85
N PRO A 41 -52.00 6.02 7.02
CA PRO A 41 -51.04 6.84 7.75
C PRO A 41 -49.70 6.97 7.03
N ALA A 42 -48.88 7.92 7.47
CA ALA A 42 -47.48 7.98 7.07
C ALA A 42 -46.71 6.78 7.66
N PHE A 43 -45.63 6.34 7.00
CA PHE A 43 -44.79 5.25 7.50
C PHE A 43 -44.29 5.53 8.92
N ALA A 44 -43.89 6.78 9.18
CA ALA A 44 -43.36 7.19 10.47
C ALA A 44 -44.39 7.25 11.61
N ASP A 45 -45.69 7.24 11.31
CA ASP A 45 -46.77 7.27 12.30
C ASP A 45 -47.44 5.89 12.49
N ALA A 46 -47.07 4.92 11.67
CA ALA A 46 -47.75 3.63 11.64
C ALA A 46 -47.24 2.70 12.75
N LYS A 47 -48.17 2.20 13.58
CA LYS A 47 -47.92 1.05 14.44
C LYS A 47 -48.08 -0.23 13.63
N ILE A 48 -46.98 -0.73 13.08
CA ILE A 48 -46.97 -1.87 12.17
C ILE A 48 -47.12 -3.17 12.96
N LEU A 49 -48.14 -3.97 12.63
CA LEU A 49 -48.32 -5.32 13.19
C LEU A 49 -47.89 -6.37 12.16
N PHE A 50 -47.15 -7.38 12.63
CA PHE A 50 -46.60 -8.44 11.78
C PHE A 50 -47.24 -9.79 12.04
N LYS A 51 -47.29 -10.62 11.00
CA LYS A 51 -47.52 -12.07 11.08
C LYS A 51 -46.30 -12.80 10.52
N ALA A 52 -45.92 -13.89 11.16
CA ALA A 52 -44.88 -14.78 10.66
C ALA A 52 -45.54 -15.96 9.95
N MET A 53 -45.07 -16.25 8.75
CA MET A 53 -45.57 -17.31 7.88
C MET A 53 -44.47 -18.33 7.69
N VAL A 54 -44.81 -19.61 7.87
CA VAL A 54 -43.87 -20.72 7.84
C VAL A 54 -44.31 -21.79 6.84
N ILE A 55 -43.35 -22.36 6.11
CA ILE A 55 -43.57 -23.48 5.19
C ILE A 55 -42.66 -24.62 5.62
N SER A 56 -43.22 -25.76 6.02
CA SER A 56 -42.48 -26.91 6.58
C SER A 56 -41.94 -27.87 5.51
N SER A 57 -41.64 -27.36 4.33
CA SER A 57 -41.14 -28.14 3.19
C SER A 57 -40.16 -27.31 2.38
N LEU A 58 -39.13 -27.97 1.84
CA LEU A 58 -38.20 -27.43 0.86
C LEU A 58 -38.52 -27.94 -0.56
N GLU A 59 -39.66 -28.60 -0.76
CA GLU A 59 -40.14 -29.02 -2.08
C GLU A 59 -40.60 -27.79 -2.87
N GLY A 60 -39.69 -27.21 -3.64
CA GLY A 60 -39.94 -26.05 -4.50
C GLY A 60 -39.74 -24.69 -3.81
N LEU A 61 -40.06 -23.63 -4.57
CA LEU A 61 -39.99 -22.23 -4.12
C LEU A 61 -41.11 -21.91 -3.13
N PRO A 62 -40.96 -20.87 -2.28
CA PRO A 62 -41.94 -20.53 -1.26
C PRO A 62 -43.26 -20.04 -1.86
N LEU A 63 -44.32 -20.84 -1.72
CA LEU A 63 -45.67 -20.51 -2.16
C LEU A 63 -46.54 -20.02 -1.00
N SER A 64 -47.23 -18.88 -1.18
CA SER A 64 -48.11 -18.31 -0.15
C SER A 64 -49.27 -19.26 0.22
N GLY A 65 -49.75 -20.07 -0.72
CA GLY A 65 -50.80 -21.06 -0.48
C GLY A 65 -50.35 -22.27 0.36
N SER A 66 -49.04 -22.50 0.52
CA SER A 66 -48.48 -23.56 1.37
C SER A 66 -48.05 -23.05 2.75
N ALA A 67 -48.20 -21.75 3.01
CA ALA A 67 -47.73 -21.12 4.22
C ALA A 67 -48.77 -21.20 5.34
N VAL A 68 -48.31 -21.53 6.54
CA VAL A 68 -49.10 -21.54 7.77
C VAL A 68 -48.66 -20.35 8.63
N GLN A 69 -49.62 -19.60 9.17
CA GLN A 69 -49.30 -18.53 10.11
C GLN A 69 -48.86 -19.11 11.46
N SER A 70 -47.74 -18.62 12.00
CA SER A 70 -47.31 -18.99 13.35
C SER A 70 -48.07 -18.18 14.41
N SER A 71 -48.59 -18.88 15.43
CA SER A 71 -49.23 -18.31 16.62
C SER A 71 -48.23 -17.79 17.67
N SER A 72 -46.94 -18.08 17.52
CA SER A 72 -45.93 -17.88 18.57
C SER A 72 -44.97 -16.71 18.32
N LEU A 73 -45.34 -15.81 17.38
CA LEU A 73 -44.56 -14.63 17.04
C LEU A 73 -44.47 -13.66 18.23
N ILE A 74 -43.23 -13.31 18.60
CA ILE A 74 -42.92 -12.28 19.58
C ILE A 74 -42.06 -11.23 18.88
N ILE A 75 -42.41 -9.96 19.04
CA ILE A 75 -41.60 -8.80 18.62
C ILE A 75 -41.03 -8.18 19.89
N GLU A 76 -39.70 -8.02 19.97
CA GLU A 76 -39.03 -7.56 21.20
C GLU A 76 -39.38 -6.10 21.51
N ASP A 77 -39.28 -5.21 20.50
CA ASP A 77 -39.52 -3.78 20.63
C ASP A 77 -40.55 -3.31 19.60
N GLN A 78 -41.81 -3.16 20.03
CA GLN A 78 -42.85 -2.63 19.16
C GLN A 78 -42.73 -1.10 19.07
N ILE A 79 -42.52 -0.60 17.85
CA ILE A 79 -42.42 0.84 17.59
C ILE A 79 -43.83 1.40 17.35
N THR A 80 -44.15 2.48 18.08
CA THR A 80 -45.45 3.16 17.99
C THR A 80 -45.41 4.35 17.03
N SER A 81 -44.31 5.08 16.98
CA SER A 81 -44.04 6.14 16.00
C SER A 81 -42.53 6.36 15.90
N SER A 82 -42.05 6.60 14.68
CA SER A 82 -40.68 6.99 14.37
C SER A 82 -40.58 8.40 13.76
N ARG A 83 -41.68 9.17 13.78
CA ARG A 83 -41.75 10.52 13.18
C ARG A 83 -40.65 11.45 13.68
N GLU A 84 -40.45 11.51 14.99
CA GLU A 84 -39.41 12.35 15.60
C GLU A 84 -38.01 12.00 15.08
N VAL A 85 -37.73 10.71 14.85
CA VAL A 85 -36.44 10.22 14.31
C VAL A 85 -36.24 10.75 12.89
N TRP A 86 -37.25 10.63 12.03
CA TRP A 86 -37.18 11.07 10.64
C TRP A 86 -37.10 12.59 10.50
N GLU A 87 -37.83 13.34 11.33
CA GLU A 87 -37.77 14.81 11.37
C GLU A 87 -36.39 15.28 11.86
N ALA A 88 -35.88 14.70 12.95
CA ALA A 88 -34.55 15.00 13.48
C ALA A 88 -33.43 14.66 12.49
N LEU A 89 -33.53 13.51 11.81
CA LEU A 89 -32.57 13.09 10.80
C LEU A 89 -32.54 14.07 9.63
N LYS A 90 -33.70 14.48 9.13
CA LYS A 90 -33.80 15.45 8.04
C LYS A 90 -33.14 16.77 8.41
N VAL A 91 -33.49 17.33 9.58
CA VAL A 91 -32.92 18.59 10.07
C VAL A 91 -31.41 18.50 10.21
N GLN A 92 -30.89 17.40 10.75
CA GLN A 92 -29.46 17.22 10.95
C GLN A 92 -28.68 17.10 9.64
N MET A 93 -29.17 16.32 8.67
CA MET A 93 -28.54 16.19 7.35
C MET A 93 -28.55 17.52 6.57
N GLU A 94 -29.66 18.26 6.61
CA GLU A 94 -29.78 19.56 5.96
C GLU A 94 -28.87 20.62 6.60
N ALA A 95 -28.73 20.60 7.93
CA ALA A 95 -27.89 21.55 8.67
C ALA A 95 -26.39 21.23 8.62
N SER A 96 -26.01 19.94 8.69
CA SER A 96 -24.61 19.52 8.83
C SER A 96 -23.91 19.36 7.49
N ASP A 97 -24.58 18.73 6.52
CA ASP A 97 -23.99 18.37 5.23
C ASP A 97 -24.40 19.33 4.09
N GLY A 98 -25.31 20.28 4.38
CA GLY A 98 -25.88 21.19 3.37
C GLY A 98 -26.76 20.47 2.32
N MET A 99 -27.10 19.21 2.57
CA MET A 99 -27.82 18.33 1.65
C MET A 99 -29.33 18.52 1.79
N LYS A 100 -30.01 19.01 0.74
CA LYS A 100 -31.47 19.20 0.75
C LYS A 100 -32.22 17.89 0.47
N ILE A 101 -33.10 17.47 1.38
CA ILE A 101 -33.91 16.27 1.17
C ILE A 101 -35.26 16.68 0.56
N THR A 102 -35.53 16.26 -0.68
CA THR A 102 -36.73 16.72 -1.41
C THR A 102 -37.48 15.58 -2.10
N ASP A 103 -38.80 15.73 -2.16
CA ASP A 103 -39.69 14.81 -2.88
C ASP A 103 -39.50 14.93 -4.40
N ALA A 104 -39.14 16.12 -4.89
CA ALA A 104 -38.81 16.36 -6.30
C ALA A 104 -37.61 15.52 -6.76
N GLU A 105 -36.58 15.40 -5.92
CA GLU A 105 -35.44 14.51 -6.21
C GLU A 105 -35.88 13.04 -6.20
N SER A 106 -36.76 12.65 -5.27
CA SER A 106 -37.29 11.29 -5.19
C SER A 106 -38.17 10.92 -6.40
N ALA A 107 -38.89 11.87 -6.97
CA ALA A 107 -39.77 11.66 -8.12
C ALA A 107 -39.03 11.48 -9.46
N LYS A 108 -37.73 11.80 -9.53
CA LYS A 108 -36.91 11.69 -10.74
C LYS A 108 -36.85 10.26 -11.28
N SER A 109 -36.95 10.12 -12.60
CA SER A 109 -36.93 8.82 -13.28
C SER A 109 -35.62 8.06 -13.01
N GLU A 110 -34.51 8.78 -12.82
CA GLU A 110 -33.19 8.25 -12.55
C GLU A 110 -33.06 7.57 -11.19
N GLN A 111 -33.99 7.84 -10.26
CA GLN A 111 -34.02 7.17 -8.95
C GLN A 111 -34.80 5.86 -8.98
N ARG A 112 -35.45 5.51 -10.10
CA ARG A 112 -36.21 4.26 -10.23
C ARG A 112 -35.30 3.11 -10.61
N SER A 113 -35.55 1.94 -10.03
CA SER A 113 -34.77 0.73 -10.30
C SER A 113 -34.75 0.34 -11.79
N ALA A 114 -35.87 0.52 -12.51
CA ALA A 114 -35.95 0.23 -13.93
C ALA A 114 -35.02 1.09 -14.79
N HIS A 115 -34.82 2.37 -14.42
CA HIS A 115 -33.90 3.26 -15.15
C HIS A 115 -32.45 2.79 -14.97
N ALA A 116 -32.05 2.43 -13.76
CA ALA A 116 -30.70 1.92 -13.50
C ALA A 116 -30.44 0.61 -14.26
N ILE A 117 -31.42 -0.31 -14.29
CA ILE A 117 -31.32 -1.57 -15.03
C ILE A 117 -31.17 -1.29 -16.53
N ASP A 118 -32.00 -0.42 -17.11
CA ASP A 118 -31.91 -0.10 -18.54
C ASP A 118 -30.60 0.60 -18.90
N LYS A 119 -30.14 1.53 -18.06
CA LYS A 119 -28.87 2.25 -18.24
C LYS A 119 -27.67 1.31 -18.26
N TYR A 120 -27.67 0.28 -17.41
CA TYR A 120 -26.53 -0.61 -17.19
C TYR A 120 -26.73 -2.03 -17.74
N LYS A 121 -27.77 -2.28 -18.55
CA LYS A 121 -28.12 -3.62 -19.08
C LYS A 121 -27.02 -4.31 -19.88
N ASN A 122 -26.11 -3.55 -20.47
CA ASN A 122 -25.03 -4.05 -21.34
C ASN A 122 -23.65 -4.02 -20.67
N VAL A 123 -23.57 -3.64 -19.39
CA VAL A 123 -22.30 -3.63 -18.65
C VAL A 123 -22.30 -4.71 -17.58
N SER A 124 -21.10 -5.02 -17.09
CA SER A 124 -20.91 -5.98 -16.01
C SER A 124 -19.97 -5.41 -14.95
N ILE A 125 -20.04 -6.01 -13.77
CA ILE A 125 -19.11 -5.79 -12.68
C ILE A 125 -18.04 -6.88 -12.77
N LYS A 126 -16.80 -6.50 -13.07
CA LYS A 126 -15.68 -7.42 -13.25
C LYS A 126 -14.83 -7.51 -11.99
N LYS A 127 -14.13 -8.63 -11.81
CA LYS A 127 -13.19 -8.83 -10.70
C LYS A 127 -11.89 -9.43 -11.24
N TYR A 128 -10.77 -8.77 -10.97
CA TYR A 128 -9.46 -9.42 -11.17
C TYR A 128 -9.21 -10.39 -10.01
N LEU A 129 -8.81 -11.62 -10.33
CA LEU A 129 -8.50 -12.67 -9.36
C LEU A 129 -7.00 -12.61 -8.99
N PRO A 130 -6.67 -12.14 -7.77
CA PRO A 130 -5.29 -12.03 -7.34
C PRO A 130 -4.57 -13.38 -7.30
N GLU A 131 -3.24 -13.36 -7.39
CA GLU A 131 -2.42 -14.56 -7.22
C GLU A 131 -2.66 -15.23 -5.86
N SER A 132 -2.86 -14.43 -4.80
CA SER A 132 -3.20 -14.92 -3.46
C SER A 132 -4.51 -15.71 -3.43
N TYR A 133 -5.52 -15.31 -4.21
CA TYR A 133 -6.77 -16.07 -4.39
C TYR A 133 -6.52 -17.35 -5.17
N ARG A 134 -5.81 -17.28 -6.30
CA ARG A 134 -5.53 -18.44 -7.16
C ARG A 134 -4.66 -19.50 -6.48
N ALA A 135 -3.77 -19.09 -5.57
CA ALA A 135 -2.94 -19.99 -4.76
C ALA A 135 -3.66 -20.50 -3.49
N SER A 136 -4.89 -20.04 -3.22
CA SER A 136 -5.60 -20.37 -1.98
C SER A 136 -6.25 -21.77 -2.04
N PHE A 137 -6.62 -22.26 -3.22
CA PHE A 137 -7.17 -23.60 -3.46
C PHE A 137 -6.63 -24.18 -4.77
N ASN A 138 -7.10 -25.36 -5.17
CA ASN A 138 -6.73 -25.98 -6.45
C ASN A 138 -7.40 -25.26 -7.64
N TYR A 139 -6.96 -24.02 -7.89
CA TYR A 139 -7.48 -23.18 -8.96
C TYR A 139 -7.06 -23.73 -10.33
N VAL A 140 -8.04 -23.95 -11.21
CA VAL A 140 -7.81 -24.38 -12.60
C VAL A 140 -8.24 -23.28 -13.57
N ARG A 141 -9.44 -22.72 -13.36
CA ARG A 141 -10.01 -21.64 -14.15
C ARG A 141 -11.08 -20.93 -13.32
N ALA A 142 -11.38 -19.69 -13.69
CA ALA A 142 -12.47 -18.93 -13.08
C ALA A 142 -13.82 -19.63 -13.31
N ARG A 143 -14.67 -19.68 -12.28
CA ARG A 143 -16.03 -20.23 -12.38
C ARG A 143 -16.99 -19.28 -13.10
N SER A 144 -16.74 -17.97 -12.97
CA SER A 144 -17.57 -16.89 -13.53
C SER A 144 -16.87 -16.19 -14.70
N LYS A 145 -17.64 -15.81 -15.73
CA LYS A 145 -17.18 -14.99 -16.86
C LYS A 145 -16.83 -13.55 -16.46
N TYR A 146 -17.25 -13.12 -15.27
CA TYR A 146 -16.94 -11.80 -14.71
C TYR A 146 -15.60 -11.76 -13.97
N ALA A 147 -15.02 -12.92 -13.69
CA ALA A 147 -13.75 -13.06 -12.99
C ALA A 147 -12.61 -13.27 -13.99
N LEU A 148 -11.63 -12.37 -13.95
CA LEU A 148 -10.55 -12.25 -14.93
C LEU A 148 -9.19 -12.40 -14.26
N THR A 149 -8.21 -12.92 -14.99
CA THR A 149 -6.84 -13.14 -14.50
C THR A 149 -5.77 -12.38 -15.28
N GLY A 150 -6.17 -11.67 -16.36
CA GLY A 150 -5.26 -10.95 -17.22
C GLY A 150 -4.89 -9.56 -16.70
N ASP A 151 -4.32 -8.74 -17.58
CA ASP A 151 -3.85 -7.39 -17.30
C ASP A 151 -4.95 -6.33 -17.43
N GLU A 152 -6.20 -6.72 -17.74
CA GLU A 152 -7.30 -5.80 -18.02
C GLU A 152 -7.59 -4.88 -16.84
N TYR A 153 -7.45 -5.37 -15.60
CA TYR A 153 -7.61 -4.55 -14.40
C TYR A 153 -6.49 -3.53 -14.23
N SER A 154 -5.23 -3.94 -14.43
CA SER A 154 -4.09 -3.03 -14.39
C SER A 154 -4.21 -1.95 -15.46
N CYS A 155 -4.59 -2.34 -16.68
CA CYS A 155 -4.88 -1.42 -17.78
C CYS A 155 -6.03 -0.46 -17.44
N ALA A 156 -7.13 -0.95 -16.86
CA ALA A 156 -8.26 -0.11 -16.46
C ALA A 156 -7.90 0.90 -15.36
N VAL A 157 -7.06 0.51 -14.39
CA VAL A 157 -6.62 1.39 -13.30
C VAL A 157 -5.61 2.44 -13.76
N LYS A 158 -4.65 2.05 -14.62
CA LYS A 158 -3.55 2.92 -15.08
C LYS A 158 -3.93 3.83 -16.25
N ASN A 159 -4.68 3.31 -17.23
CA ASN A 159 -4.97 4.04 -18.47
C ASN A 159 -6.31 4.77 -18.39
N LYS A 160 -6.42 5.72 -17.45
CA LYS A 160 -7.60 6.59 -17.36
C LYS A 160 -7.55 7.64 -18.47
N ASN A 161 -8.47 7.58 -19.43
CA ASN A 161 -8.66 8.67 -20.37
C ASN A 161 -9.56 9.74 -19.73
N PRO A 162 -9.04 10.96 -19.42
CA PRO A 162 -9.82 12.01 -18.76
C PRO A 162 -11.06 12.43 -19.55
N GLU A 163 -11.02 12.35 -20.88
CA GLU A 163 -12.09 12.78 -21.78
C GLU A 163 -13.33 11.87 -21.70
N ASN A 164 -13.15 10.61 -21.30
CA ASN A 164 -14.21 9.60 -21.21
C ASN A 164 -14.56 9.27 -19.76
N THR A 165 -14.27 10.15 -18.81
CA THR A 165 -14.59 9.92 -17.39
C THR A 165 -16.01 10.41 -17.09
N ASP A 166 -16.77 9.65 -16.32
CA ASP A 166 -18.07 10.09 -15.83
C ASP A 166 -17.97 11.47 -15.14
N THR A 167 -18.90 12.37 -15.45
CA THR A 167 -18.95 13.68 -14.81
C THR A 167 -19.36 13.53 -13.34
N GLY A 168 -18.62 14.20 -12.45
CA GLY A 168 -18.97 14.24 -11.03
C GLY A 168 -20.35 14.86 -10.85
N SER A 169 -21.27 14.16 -10.18
CA SER A 169 -22.58 14.73 -9.89
C SER A 169 -22.48 15.69 -8.70
N HIS A 170 -22.62 17.00 -8.94
CA HIS A 170 -22.92 17.97 -7.89
C HIS A 170 -24.33 17.66 -7.37
N ARG A 171 -24.43 17.01 -6.22
CA ARG A 171 -25.74 16.69 -5.63
C ARG A 171 -25.87 17.41 -4.30
N ASP A 172 -26.38 18.63 -4.37
CA ASP A 172 -26.81 19.39 -3.20
C ASP A 172 -28.19 18.90 -2.67
N ALA A 173 -28.72 17.82 -3.26
CA ALA A 173 -30.00 17.22 -2.90
C ALA A 173 -29.96 15.69 -2.87
N LEU A 174 -30.73 15.11 -1.94
CA LEU A 174 -30.88 13.67 -1.73
C LEU A 174 -32.34 13.24 -1.90
N SER A 175 -32.54 12.05 -2.48
CA SER A 175 -33.83 11.36 -2.52
C SER A 175 -34.05 10.60 -1.21
N TRP A 176 -35.32 10.39 -0.83
CA TRP A 176 -35.66 9.62 0.37
C TRP A 176 -35.16 8.17 0.32
N GLY A 177 -35.11 7.56 -0.87
CA GLY A 177 -34.52 6.23 -1.03
C GLY A 177 -33.05 6.17 -0.59
N LYS A 178 -32.26 7.21 -0.86
CA LYS A 178 -30.86 7.30 -0.40
C LYS A 178 -30.76 7.52 1.10
N VAL A 179 -31.65 8.33 1.68
CA VAL A 179 -31.71 8.54 3.14
C VAL A 179 -32.01 7.23 3.84
N ILE A 180 -32.99 6.45 3.36
CA ILE A 180 -33.32 5.13 3.90
C ILE A 180 -32.13 4.17 3.79
N ALA A 181 -31.44 4.15 2.64
CA ALA A 181 -30.24 3.33 2.45
C ALA A 181 -29.11 3.72 3.43
N LEU A 182 -28.92 5.02 3.72
CA LEU A 182 -27.98 5.49 4.73
C LEU A 182 -28.40 5.08 6.14
N CYS A 183 -29.69 5.13 6.47
CA CYS A 183 -30.21 4.65 7.76
C CYS A 183 -29.89 3.16 7.98
N LEU A 184 -30.09 2.32 6.96
CA LEU A 184 -29.85 0.87 7.05
C LEU A 184 -28.38 0.52 7.31
N ARG A 185 -27.42 1.39 6.97
CA ARG A 185 -26.00 1.21 7.34
C ARG A 185 -25.73 1.30 8.84
N ASN A 186 -26.64 1.91 9.60
CA ASN A 186 -26.58 1.97 11.05
C ASN A 186 -27.77 1.20 11.64
N PRO A 187 -27.59 -0.08 12.04
CA PRO A 187 -28.66 -0.92 12.56
C PRO A 187 -29.42 -0.34 13.74
N ALA A 188 -28.72 0.36 14.66
CA ALA A 188 -29.36 0.99 15.81
C ALA A 188 -30.27 2.15 15.39
N LEU A 189 -29.82 2.98 14.44
CA LEU A 189 -30.64 4.03 13.84
C LEU A 189 -31.83 3.44 13.07
N ALA A 190 -31.61 2.39 12.28
CA ALA A 190 -32.65 1.74 11.51
C ALA A 190 -33.72 1.06 12.37
N GLN A 191 -33.34 0.49 13.53
CA GLN A 191 -34.29 0.03 14.55
C GLN A 191 -35.13 1.21 15.06
N LYS A 192 -34.51 2.31 15.51
CA LYS A 192 -35.27 3.49 15.98
C LYS A 192 -36.16 4.11 14.90
N ALA A 193 -35.75 4.07 13.64
CA ALA A 193 -36.50 4.59 12.50
C ALA A 193 -37.71 3.71 12.09
N GLY A 194 -37.87 2.51 12.67
CA GLY A 194 -38.95 1.58 12.33
C GLY A 194 -38.69 0.74 11.08
N LEU A 195 -37.43 0.62 10.64
CA LEU A 195 -37.03 -0.18 9.48
C LEU A 195 -36.66 -1.62 9.85
N ILE A 196 -36.15 -1.84 11.07
CA ILE A 196 -35.72 -3.16 11.56
C ILE A 196 -36.49 -3.52 12.84
N TYR A 197 -37.03 -4.73 12.89
CA TYR A 197 -37.67 -5.30 14.07
C TYR A 197 -37.03 -6.64 14.43
N LYS A 198 -36.73 -6.84 15.71
CA LYS A 198 -36.28 -8.15 16.22
C LYS A 198 -37.49 -8.98 16.60
N ALA A 199 -37.52 -10.21 16.10
CA ALA A 199 -38.64 -11.12 16.30
C ALA A 199 -38.17 -12.54 16.59
N SER A 200 -39.05 -13.33 17.22
CA SER A 200 -38.81 -14.75 17.43
C SER A 200 -40.09 -15.57 17.32
N ILE A 201 -39.94 -16.83 16.89
CA ILE A 201 -41.01 -17.83 16.82
C ILE A 201 -40.60 -19.12 17.53
N ALA A 202 -41.56 -19.85 18.08
CA ALA A 202 -41.34 -21.20 18.57
C ALA A 202 -41.39 -22.21 17.42
N VAL A 203 -40.47 -23.18 17.45
CA VAL A 203 -40.38 -24.26 16.45
C VAL A 203 -41.27 -25.46 16.84
N ASN A 204 -41.86 -25.43 18.03
CA ASN A 204 -42.76 -26.49 18.50
C ASN A 204 -44.23 -26.25 18.10
N ASP A 205 -44.52 -25.12 17.45
CA ASP A 205 -45.88 -24.69 17.10
C ASP A 205 -45.94 -24.20 15.64
N PRO A 206 -46.36 -25.06 14.68
CA PRO A 206 -46.87 -26.43 14.84
C PRO A 206 -45.78 -27.48 15.14
N ALA A 207 -46.17 -28.64 15.68
CA ALA A 207 -45.23 -29.73 16.03
C ALA A 207 -44.44 -30.22 14.80
N GLY A 208 -43.12 -30.34 14.94
CA GLY A 208 -42.22 -30.79 13.87
C GLY A 208 -41.84 -29.71 12.85
N LEU A 209 -42.08 -28.42 13.15
CA LEU A 209 -41.69 -27.30 12.30
C LEU A 209 -40.18 -27.36 11.99
N PHE A 210 -39.80 -27.20 10.72
CA PHE A 210 -38.42 -27.23 10.25
C PHE A 210 -37.60 -28.52 10.57
N GLU A 211 -38.24 -29.64 10.95
CA GLU A 211 -37.51 -30.92 11.11
C GLU A 211 -36.77 -31.33 9.83
N LYS A 212 -37.38 -31.07 8.66
CA LYS A 212 -36.79 -31.32 7.33
C LYS A 212 -36.29 -30.04 6.66
N GLY A 213 -36.25 -28.92 7.38
CA GLY A 213 -36.05 -27.58 6.83
C GLY A 213 -37.34 -26.99 6.25
N GLY A 214 -37.26 -25.74 5.78
CA GLY A 214 -38.42 -25.03 5.25
C GLY A 214 -38.15 -23.57 4.93
N TRP A 215 -39.21 -22.77 4.89
CA TRP A 215 -39.16 -21.34 4.60
C TRP A 215 -39.79 -20.50 5.72
N LEU A 216 -39.21 -19.34 5.99
CA LEU A 216 -39.71 -18.35 6.95
C LEU A 216 -39.82 -16.99 6.27
N TYR A 217 -40.99 -16.36 6.33
CA TYR A 217 -41.19 -14.98 5.89
C TYR A 217 -42.18 -14.23 6.78
N CYS A 218 -42.20 -12.91 6.66
CA CYS A 218 -43.10 -12.05 7.41
C CYS A 218 -44.02 -11.27 6.48
N GLY A 219 -45.23 -10.99 6.98
CA GLY A 219 -46.20 -10.11 6.32
C GLY A 219 -46.92 -9.23 7.33
N PHE A 220 -47.87 -8.43 6.85
CA PHE A 220 -48.68 -7.60 7.74
C PHE A 220 -49.80 -8.45 8.37
N ALA A 221 -49.97 -8.31 9.69
CA ALA A 221 -51.07 -8.93 10.42
C ALA A 221 -52.39 -8.18 10.18
N SER A 222 -53.50 -8.84 10.48
CA SER A 222 -54.81 -8.20 10.40
C SER A 222 -54.93 -7.05 11.40
N GLY A 223 -55.48 -5.92 10.95
CA GLY A 223 -55.54 -4.68 11.74
C GLY A 223 -54.23 -3.87 11.74
N SER A 224 -53.20 -4.30 11.00
CA SER A 224 -52.04 -3.45 10.70
C SER A 224 -52.45 -2.32 9.75
N PRO A 225 -51.95 -1.08 9.90
CA PRO A 225 -52.30 0.02 9.00
C PRO A 225 -51.93 -0.20 7.53
N PHE A 226 -51.04 -1.16 7.24
CA PHE A 226 -50.59 -1.51 5.89
C PHE A 226 -51.03 -2.92 5.46
N GLU A 227 -52.07 -3.48 6.07
CA GLU A 227 -52.65 -4.76 5.67
C GLU A 227 -52.96 -4.78 4.16
N GLY A 228 -52.46 -5.80 3.46
CA GLY A 228 -52.64 -5.97 2.01
C GLY A 228 -51.69 -5.17 1.13
N LEU A 229 -50.70 -4.46 1.70
CA LEU A 229 -49.63 -3.77 0.94
C LEU A 229 -48.30 -4.54 0.92
N ASP A 230 -48.37 -5.85 1.13
CA ASP A 230 -47.26 -6.76 1.24
C ASP A 230 -46.93 -7.51 -0.08
N ASP A 231 -47.07 -6.81 -1.21
CA ASP A 231 -46.84 -7.35 -2.56
C ASP A 231 -45.38 -7.79 -2.84
N MET A 232 -44.41 -7.28 -2.06
CA MET A 232 -43.00 -7.71 -2.11
C MET A 232 -42.57 -8.33 -0.78
N GLN A 233 -42.77 -9.64 -0.67
CA GLN A 233 -42.31 -10.45 0.45
C GLN A 233 -41.25 -11.42 -0.01
N TYR A 234 -40.21 -11.56 0.81
CA TYR A 234 -39.16 -12.53 0.59
C TYR A 234 -39.00 -13.46 1.80
N ALA A 235 -38.80 -14.74 1.49
CA ALA A 235 -38.59 -15.80 2.46
C ALA A 235 -37.11 -16.16 2.57
N ALA A 236 -36.69 -16.41 3.81
CA ALA A 236 -35.42 -17.04 4.11
C ALA A 236 -35.59 -18.57 4.12
N ARG A 237 -34.57 -19.26 3.60
CA ARG A 237 -34.45 -20.71 3.71
C ARG A 237 -33.99 -21.06 5.12
N ILE A 238 -34.69 -21.97 5.79
CA ILE A 238 -34.30 -22.53 7.08
C ILE A 238 -33.81 -23.97 6.86
N PRO A 239 -32.55 -24.30 7.20
CA PRO A 239 -32.04 -25.66 7.13
C PRO A 239 -32.75 -26.57 8.13
N ALA A 240 -32.59 -27.89 7.98
CA ALA A 240 -33.16 -28.86 8.90
C ALA A 240 -32.62 -28.66 10.33
N LEU A 241 -33.53 -28.57 11.30
CA LEU A 241 -33.22 -28.33 12.72
C LEU A 241 -33.37 -29.57 13.60
N LYS A 242 -33.73 -30.73 13.01
CA LYS A 242 -34.00 -31.95 13.76
C LYS A 242 -32.79 -32.38 14.60
N GLY A 243 -33.01 -32.57 15.90
CA GLY A 243 -32.01 -33.07 16.85
C GLY A 243 -30.93 -32.07 17.24
N LEU A 244 -31.09 -30.78 16.90
CA LEU A 244 -30.19 -29.70 17.31
C LEU A 244 -30.82 -28.93 18.48
N GLU A 245 -30.00 -28.45 19.41
CA GLU A 245 -30.44 -27.54 20.49
C GLU A 245 -30.07 -26.08 20.20
N GLU A 246 -28.98 -25.87 19.46
CA GLU A 246 -28.47 -24.56 19.04
C GLU A 246 -27.88 -24.66 17.63
N ARG A 247 -28.17 -23.65 16.77
CA ARG A 247 -27.61 -23.51 15.43
C ARG A 247 -27.63 -22.06 14.98
N ILE A 248 -26.55 -21.60 14.36
CA ILE A 248 -26.53 -20.29 13.68
C ILE A 248 -27.30 -20.40 12.38
N LEU A 249 -28.09 -19.38 12.09
CA LEU A 249 -28.86 -19.29 10.87
C LEU A 249 -28.47 -18.01 10.14
N PHE A 250 -28.30 -18.11 8.83
CA PHE A 250 -28.02 -16.96 7.98
C PHE A 250 -28.70 -17.12 6.62
N SER A 251 -29.14 -16.02 6.03
CA SER A 251 -29.76 -16.03 4.70
C SER A 251 -28.97 -15.13 3.76
N ALA A 252 -27.99 -15.71 3.06
CA ALA A 252 -27.16 -14.95 2.10
C ALA A 252 -27.96 -14.42 0.90
N VAL A 253 -29.02 -15.12 0.52
CA VAL A 253 -29.99 -14.73 -0.52
C VAL A 253 -31.39 -15.01 -0.01
N GLN A 254 -32.39 -14.26 -0.46
CA GLN A 254 -33.81 -14.54 -0.16
C GLN A 254 -34.60 -14.86 -1.43
N PHE A 255 -35.77 -15.46 -1.25
CA PHE A 255 -36.60 -15.98 -2.32
C PHE A 255 -37.98 -15.31 -2.32
N PRO A 256 -38.52 -14.94 -3.48
CA PRO A 256 -39.77 -14.21 -3.56
C PRO A 256 -40.93 -15.15 -3.20
N VAL A 257 -41.83 -14.68 -2.35
CA VAL A 257 -43.05 -15.43 -2.02
C VAL A 257 -44.08 -15.19 -3.12
N SER A 258 -44.53 -16.25 -3.78
CA SER A 258 -45.49 -16.14 -4.88
C SER A 258 -46.76 -16.96 -4.63
N ALA A 259 -47.88 -16.53 -5.23
CA ALA A 259 -49.11 -17.31 -5.23
C ALA A 259 -49.04 -18.51 -6.18
N VAL A 260 -48.23 -18.42 -7.23
CA VAL A 260 -48.06 -19.43 -8.27
C VAL A 260 -46.57 -19.78 -8.38
N ALA A 261 -46.26 -21.07 -8.52
CA ALA A 261 -44.89 -21.54 -8.70
C ALA A 261 -44.28 -20.98 -9.99
N ASN A 262 -43.12 -20.35 -9.86
CA ASN A 262 -42.31 -19.89 -10.98
C ASN A 262 -41.02 -20.70 -11.04
N ASN A 263 -41.09 -21.88 -11.68
CA ASN A 263 -39.96 -22.81 -11.78
C ASN A 263 -39.02 -22.35 -12.90
N SER A 264 -38.18 -21.36 -12.61
CA SER A 264 -37.06 -20.96 -13.47
C SER A 264 -35.82 -21.79 -13.14
N ILE A 265 -35.14 -22.31 -14.16
CA ILE A 265 -33.88 -23.06 -14.02
C ILE A 265 -32.78 -22.22 -13.34
N GLY A 266 -32.89 -20.88 -13.40
CA GLY A 266 -31.94 -19.99 -12.73
C GLY A 266 -31.96 -20.06 -11.20
N TYR A 267 -32.99 -20.65 -10.58
CA TYR A 267 -33.05 -20.77 -9.11
C TYR A 267 -32.19 -21.91 -8.54
N ASP A 268 -31.72 -22.86 -9.35
CA ASP A 268 -30.93 -24.00 -8.87
C ASP A 268 -29.58 -23.56 -8.27
N GLU A 269 -28.88 -22.65 -8.97
CA GLU A 269 -27.63 -22.06 -8.46
C GLU A 269 -27.87 -21.16 -7.24
N VAL A 270 -29.01 -20.45 -7.20
CA VAL A 270 -29.38 -19.61 -6.04
C VAL A 270 -29.66 -20.48 -4.80
N LEU A 271 -30.33 -21.62 -4.98
CA LEU A 271 -30.55 -22.58 -3.89
C LEU A 271 -29.24 -23.17 -3.38
N ARG A 272 -28.27 -23.43 -4.28
CA ARG A 272 -26.93 -23.84 -3.89
C ARG A 272 -26.24 -22.77 -3.04
N ASP A 273 -26.28 -21.51 -3.46
CA ASP A 273 -25.75 -20.37 -2.67
C ASP A 273 -26.40 -20.33 -1.27
N ALA A 274 -27.73 -20.46 -1.21
CA ALA A 274 -28.49 -20.43 0.04
C ALA A 274 -28.14 -21.58 0.99
N ILE A 275 -27.74 -22.74 0.47
CA ILE A 275 -27.30 -23.90 1.27
C ILE A 275 -25.87 -23.68 1.77
N VAL A 276 -24.96 -23.30 0.87
CA VAL A 276 -23.54 -23.17 1.18
C VAL A 276 -23.30 -22.09 2.25
N TYR A 277 -24.02 -20.97 2.15
CA TYR A 277 -23.84 -19.81 3.03
C TYR A 277 -24.83 -19.73 4.19
N ASP A 278 -25.58 -20.80 4.51
CA ASP A 278 -26.56 -20.78 5.62
C ASP A 278 -25.94 -20.67 7.02
N ASP A 279 -24.61 -20.74 7.12
CA ASP A 279 -23.81 -20.55 8.33
C ASP A 279 -23.23 -19.13 8.48
N GLY A 280 -23.30 -18.31 7.42
CA GLY A 280 -22.81 -16.93 7.42
C GLY A 280 -21.29 -16.78 7.39
N PHE A 281 -20.55 -17.75 6.85
CA PHE A 281 -19.08 -17.66 6.70
C PHE A 281 -18.64 -17.68 5.24
N ALA A 282 -17.61 -16.88 4.92
CA ALA A 282 -16.95 -16.93 3.62
C ALA A 282 -16.29 -18.30 3.37
N LYS A 283 -16.24 -18.74 2.11
CA LYS A 283 -15.73 -20.09 1.76
C LYS A 283 -14.28 -20.08 1.30
N ILE A 284 -13.83 -18.96 0.75
CA ILE A 284 -12.46 -18.72 0.33
C ILE A 284 -12.03 -17.38 0.92
N VAL A 285 -11.01 -17.39 1.77
CA VAL A 285 -10.36 -16.21 2.30
C VAL A 285 -8.91 -16.25 1.87
N HIS A 286 -8.38 -15.12 1.45
CA HIS A 286 -6.97 -14.96 1.08
C HIS A 286 -6.41 -13.65 1.60
N ALA A 287 -5.10 -13.65 1.81
CA ALA A 287 -4.35 -12.54 2.35
C ALA A 287 -3.07 -12.35 1.54
N ASN A 288 -2.63 -11.10 1.41
CA ASN A 288 -1.39 -10.77 0.74
C ASN A 288 -0.71 -9.58 1.39
N GLN A 289 0.61 -9.64 1.49
CA GLN A 289 1.43 -8.50 1.87
C GLN A 289 2.06 -7.89 0.61
N PRO A 290 1.99 -6.55 0.41
CA PRO A 290 2.66 -5.91 -0.71
C PRO A 290 4.18 -6.07 -0.65
N VAL A 291 4.77 -6.50 -1.76
CA VAL A 291 6.22 -6.66 -1.94
C VAL A 291 6.82 -5.64 -2.91
N ASN A 292 5.98 -4.79 -3.51
CA ASN A 292 6.37 -3.77 -4.48
C ASN A 292 5.74 -2.41 -4.15
N GLN A 293 6.35 -1.33 -4.64
CA GLN A 293 5.77 0.01 -4.62
C GLN A 293 4.49 0.11 -5.45
N ASP A 294 4.43 -0.58 -6.60
CA ASP A 294 3.19 -0.72 -7.37
C ASP A 294 2.33 -1.81 -6.74
N LEU A 295 1.26 -1.40 -6.06
CA LEU A 295 0.35 -2.31 -5.35
C LEU A 295 -0.36 -3.31 -6.27
N LEU A 296 -0.36 -3.08 -7.59
CA LEU A 296 -0.89 -4.01 -8.58
C LEU A 296 0.07 -5.17 -8.87
N GLN A 297 1.36 -5.01 -8.55
CA GLN A 297 2.36 -6.07 -8.68
C GLN A 297 2.35 -6.97 -7.44
N GLU A 298 2.21 -8.28 -7.66
CA GLU A 298 2.04 -9.26 -6.56
C GLU A 298 3.31 -10.06 -6.24
N LYS A 299 4.21 -10.23 -7.21
CA LYS A 299 5.39 -11.11 -7.08
C LYS A 299 6.73 -10.39 -7.27
N ASP A 300 6.73 -9.28 -7.99
CA ASP A 300 7.96 -8.55 -8.31
C ASP A 300 8.47 -7.83 -7.06
N ASN A 301 9.63 -8.25 -6.54
CA ASN A 301 10.30 -7.66 -5.39
C ASN A 301 11.49 -6.77 -5.79
N SER A 302 11.68 -6.48 -7.08
CA SER A 302 12.79 -5.65 -7.56
C SER A 302 12.71 -4.19 -7.09
N ASN A 303 11.51 -3.71 -6.79
CA ASN A 303 11.27 -2.35 -6.31
C ASN A 303 10.48 -2.38 -4.98
N PRO A 304 11.16 -2.57 -3.84
CA PRO A 304 10.51 -2.79 -2.56
C PRO A 304 9.67 -1.59 -2.10
N PRO A 305 8.60 -1.80 -1.31
CA PRO A 305 7.70 -0.74 -0.87
C PRO A 305 8.44 0.36 -0.08
N LEU A 306 8.05 1.62 -0.30
CA LEU A 306 8.56 2.76 0.49
C LEU A 306 7.84 2.91 1.84
N LYS A 307 6.61 2.44 1.93
CA LYS A 307 5.76 2.50 3.13
C LYS A 307 5.03 1.17 3.28
N ASP A 308 4.78 0.78 4.53
CA ASP A 308 3.99 -0.41 4.83
C ASP A 308 2.52 -0.05 4.86
N ILE A 309 1.69 -0.91 4.29
CA ILE A 309 0.22 -0.79 4.35
C ILE A 309 -0.42 -2.01 5.02
N GLY A 310 0.39 -2.84 5.69
CA GLY A 310 -0.05 -4.03 6.39
C GLY A 310 -0.48 -5.15 5.44
N ILE A 311 -1.48 -5.90 5.90
CA ILE A 311 -1.98 -7.10 5.23
C ILE A 311 -3.25 -6.77 4.45
N ARG A 312 -3.25 -7.03 3.15
CA ARG A 312 -4.45 -6.90 2.29
C ARG A 312 -5.26 -8.18 2.34
N LEU A 313 -6.58 -8.06 2.43
CA LEU A 313 -7.51 -9.16 2.63
C LEU A 313 -8.55 -9.20 1.51
N GLY A 314 -8.84 -10.40 1.02
CA GLY A 314 -9.93 -10.67 0.09
C GLY A 314 -10.65 -11.97 0.44
N TRP A 315 -11.88 -12.12 -0.04
CA TRP A 315 -12.71 -13.27 0.24
C TRP A 315 -13.79 -13.47 -0.82
N ASP A 316 -14.06 -14.72 -1.20
CA ASP A 316 -15.17 -15.09 -2.09
C ASP A 316 -15.24 -14.23 -3.39
N ASP A 317 -14.08 -13.88 -3.94
CA ASP A 317 -13.90 -12.93 -5.06
C ASP A 317 -14.85 -13.20 -6.24
N GLU A 318 -14.96 -14.46 -6.67
CA GLU A 318 -15.86 -14.87 -7.74
C GLU A 318 -17.34 -14.82 -7.32
N GLN A 319 -17.67 -15.26 -6.11
CA GLN A 319 -19.05 -15.30 -5.62
C GLN A 319 -19.63 -13.89 -5.47
N ILE A 320 -18.84 -12.93 -5.00
CA ILE A 320 -19.27 -11.54 -4.85
C ILE A 320 -19.52 -10.90 -6.22
N ALA A 321 -18.67 -11.19 -7.22
CA ALA A 321 -18.91 -10.77 -8.59
C ALA A 321 -20.22 -11.35 -9.13
N VAL A 322 -20.49 -12.63 -8.89
CA VAL A 322 -21.76 -13.29 -9.27
C VAL A 322 -22.95 -12.61 -8.59
N TRP A 323 -22.89 -12.41 -7.27
CA TRP A 323 -23.97 -11.78 -6.51
C TRP A 323 -24.28 -10.37 -6.99
N TYR A 324 -23.27 -9.53 -7.23
CA TYR A 324 -23.48 -8.16 -7.66
C TYR A 324 -24.00 -8.06 -9.09
N ASN A 325 -23.49 -8.88 -10.03
CA ASN A 325 -24.05 -8.93 -11.37
C ASN A 325 -25.49 -9.47 -11.36
N ARG A 326 -25.82 -10.44 -10.50
CA ARG A 326 -27.19 -10.93 -10.34
C ARG A 326 -28.14 -9.82 -9.86
N GLN A 327 -27.73 -8.98 -8.90
CA GLN A 327 -28.53 -7.83 -8.46
C GLN A 327 -28.68 -6.77 -9.56
N MET A 328 -27.61 -6.50 -10.31
CA MET A 328 -27.59 -5.45 -11.33
C MET A 328 -28.39 -5.84 -12.58
N LEU A 329 -28.24 -7.08 -13.05
CA LEU A 329 -28.84 -7.58 -14.30
C LEU A 329 -30.17 -8.30 -14.08
N LYS A 330 -30.51 -8.70 -12.84
CA LYS A 330 -31.67 -9.54 -12.49
C LYS A 330 -31.75 -10.86 -13.27
N LYS A 331 -30.58 -11.43 -13.54
CA LYS A 331 -30.42 -12.67 -14.28
C LYS A 331 -29.39 -13.57 -13.61
N GLU A 332 -29.59 -14.87 -13.76
CA GLU A 332 -28.58 -15.86 -13.44
C GLU A 332 -27.54 -15.93 -14.58
N GLU A 333 -26.27 -16.09 -14.22
CA GLU A 333 -25.14 -15.93 -15.14
C GLU A 333 -25.06 -17.03 -16.21
N GLN A 334 -25.25 -18.29 -15.81
CA GLN A 334 -25.04 -19.48 -16.64
C GLN A 334 -26.19 -19.71 -17.61
N THR A 335 -27.42 -19.47 -17.15
CA THR A 335 -28.67 -19.74 -17.86
C THR A 335 -29.25 -18.50 -18.54
N ASP A 336 -28.75 -17.30 -18.19
CA ASP A 336 -29.33 -15.99 -18.57
C ASP A 336 -30.82 -15.85 -18.18
N ALA A 337 -31.30 -16.75 -17.31
CA ALA A 337 -32.70 -16.79 -16.90
C ALA A 337 -33.00 -15.66 -15.91
N PRO A 338 -34.17 -15.02 -15.99
CA PRO A 338 -34.56 -14.00 -15.03
C PRO A 338 -34.74 -14.63 -13.65
N VAL A 339 -34.16 -13.98 -12.64
CA VAL A 339 -34.27 -14.38 -11.23
C VAL A 339 -34.52 -13.14 -10.39
N ASP A 340 -35.45 -13.25 -9.45
CA ASP A 340 -35.72 -12.18 -8.47
C ASP A 340 -35.28 -12.67 -7.09
N THR A 341 -34.04 -12.41 -6.72
CA THR A 341 -33.43 -12.94 -5.49
C THR A 341 -32.63 -11.84 -4.84
N PRO A 342 -33.21 -11.05 -3.91
CA PRO A 342 -32.47 -9.99 -3.25
C PRO A 342 -31.30 -10.58 -2.46
N LEU A 343 -30.15 -9.92 -2.57
CA LEU A 343 -28.96 -10.28 -1.82
C LEU A 343 -29.17 -9.95 -0.35
N GLY A 344 -28.98 -10.95 0.50
CA GLY A 344 -29.06 -10.79 1.95
C GLY A 344 -27.76 -10.27 2.57
N VAL A 345 -26.61 -10.56 1.95
CA VAL A 345 -25.29 -10.08 2.38
C VAL A 345 -25.15 -8.59 2.11
N PHE A 346 -24.96 -7.81 3.17
CA PHE A 346 -24.80 -6.37 3.11
C PHE A 346 -23.36 -5.94 3.44
N GLY A 347 -22.69 -6.64 4.35
CA GLY A 347 -21.29 -6.37 4.69
C GLY A 347 -20.56 -7.59 5.24
N TYR A 348 -19.32 -7.38 5.65
CA TYR A 348 -18.41 -8.45 6.07
C TYR A 348 -17.67 -8.07 7.35
N LYS A 349 -17.46 -9.03 8.25
CA LYS A 349 -16.72 -8.85 9.50
C LYS A 349 -15.47 -9.72 9.47
N VAL A 350 -14.32 -9.12 9.74
CA VAL A 350 -13.01 -9.76 9.68
C VAL A 350 -12.59 -10.15 11.09
N ASP A 351 -12.29 -11.43 11.29
CA ASP A 351 -11.70 -11.91 12.53
C ASP A 351 -10.24 -12.30 12.30
N VAL A 352 -9.40 -12.01 13.28
CA VAL A 352 -7.96 -12.31 13.25
C VAL A 352 -7.54 -13.02 14.52
N ARG A 353 -6.54 -13.89 14.39
CA ARG A 353 -5.82 -14.50 15.50
C ARG A 353 -4.38 -14.79 15.10
N ARG A 354 -3.49 -15.02 16.07
CA ARG A 354 -2.17 -15.58 15.75
C ARG A 354 -2.30 -17.06 15.46
N LYS A 355 -1.44 -17.59 14.59
CA LYS A 355 -1.44 -19.02 14.27
C LYS A 355 -1.15 -19.83 15.53
N GLY A 356 -2.03 -20.79 15.82
CA GLY A 356 -1.97 -21.63 17.01
C GLY A 356 -2.86 -21.15 18.17
N GLU A 357 -3.41 -19.94 18.12
CA GLU A 357 -4.39 -19.47 19.09
C GLU A 357 -5.81 -19.98 18.74
N GLU A 358 -6.65 -20.21 19.74
CA GLU A 358 -8.03 -20.67 19.53
C GLU A 358 -9.01 -19.51 19.37
N LEU A 359 -8.80 -18.42 20.09
CA LEU A 359 -9.72 -17.29 20.17
C LEU A 359 -9.63 -16.42 18.91
N TRP A 360 -10.78 -16.12 18.32
CA TRP A 360 -10.90 -15.18 17.20
C TRP A 360 -11.22 -13.78 17.71
N LEU A 361 -10.45 -12.78 17.29
CA LEU A 361 -10.61 -11.39 17.67
C LEU A 361 -11.22 -10.61 16.50
N SER A 362 -12.40 -10.03 16.71
CA SER A 362 -13.10 -9.27 15.66
C SER A 362 -12.42 -7.92 15.44
N GLN A 363 -11.89 -7.70 14.24
CA GLN A 363 -11.30 -6.43 13.84
C GLN A 363 -12.36 -5.41 13.39
N ASN A 364 -13.63 -5.74 13.57
CA ASN A 364 -14.75 -4.83 13.34
C ASN A 364 -15.34 -4.31 14.66
N SER A 365 -14.92 -4.84 15.82
CA SER A 365 -15.44 -4.44 17.13
C SER A 365 -14.91 -3.06 17.54
N LEU A 366 -15.84 -2.14 17.86
CA LEU A 366 -15.57 -0.77 18.26
C LEU A 366 -16.35 -0.40 19.51
N VAL A 367 -15.80 0.52 20.30
CA VAL A 367 -16.46 1.12 21.46
C VAL A 367 -16.84 2.57 21.14
N LEU A 368 -18.09 2.96 21.40
CA LEU A 368 -18.51 4.36 21.27
C LEU A 368 -17.86 5.22 22.36
N GLN A 369 -17.17 6.29 21.96
CA GLN A 369 -16.61 7.26 22.91
C GLN A 369 -17.67 8.17 23.53
N GLN A 370 -18.75 8.42 22.80
CA GLN A 370 -19.80 9.34 23.17
C GLN A 370 -21.16 8.83 22.68
N ASN A 371 -22.24 9.38 23.24
CA ASN A 371 -23.59 9.08 22.77
C ASN A 371 -23.72 9.52 21.31
N THR A 372 -24.22 8.63 20.45
CA THR A 372 -24.72 9.02 19.14
C THR A 372 -26.17 9.42 19.32
N ALA A 373 -26.52 10.64 18.95
CA ALA A 373 -27.86 11.17 19.15
C ALA A 373 -28.25 12.12 18.00
N LEU A 374 -29.55 12.19 17.74
CA LEU A 374 -30.15 13.20 16.88
C LEU A 374 -30.78 14.31 17.73
N ASN A 375 -31.24 15.38 17.07
CA ASN A 375 -31.96 16.49 17.70
C ASN A 375 -31.22 17.09 18.91
N ASN A 376 -29.96 17.51 18.69
CA ASN A 376 -29.10 18.13 19.71
C ASN A 376 -28.95 17.29 21.00
N GLY A 377 -28.97 15.96 20.89
CA GLY A 377 -28.75 15.05 22.02
C GLY A 377 -30.02 14.54 22.70
N GLN A 378 -31.21 14.99 22.29
CA GLN A 378 -32.48 14.55 22.88
C GLN A 378 -32.84 13.12 22.48
N LEU A 379 -32.54 12.73 21.23
CA LEU A 379 -32.85 11.41 20.71
C LEU A 379 -31.60 10.53 20.65
N VAL A 380 -31.31 9.81 21.73
CA VAL A 380 -30.15 8.91 21.82
C VAL A 380 -30.37 7.66 20.96
N ILE A 381 -29.47 7.43 20.00
CA ILE A 381 -29.44 6.26 19.13
C ILE A 381 -28.63 5.13 19.79
N SER A 382 -27.39 5.42 20.18
CA SER A 382 -26.50 4.50 20.90
C SER A 382 -25.76 5.23 22.01
N LYS A 383 -25.42 4.50 23.08
CA LYS A 383 -24.81 5.09 24.28
C LYS A 383 -23.28 5.01 24.24
N ALA A 384 -22.62 5.95 24.90
CA ALA A 384 -21.19 5.88 25.15
C ALA A 384 -20.85 4.57 25.92
N GLY A 385 -19.76 3.92 25.53
CA GLY A 385 -19.34 2.62 26.07
C GLY A 385 -20.01 1.40 25.43
N GLU A 386 -21.02 1.60 24.57
CA GLU A 386 -21.64 0.50 23.82
C GLU A 386 -20.67 -0.06 22.77
N ILE A 387 -20.67 -1.39 22.63
CA ILE A 387 -19.88 -2.10 21.62
C ILE A 387 -20.71 -2.21 20.35
N ILE A 388 -20.15 -1.78 19.23
CA ILE A 388 -20.73 -1.96 17.90
C ILE A 388 -19.76 -2.73 17.02
N GLU A 389 -20.31 -3.41 16.02
CA GLU A 389 -19.52 -4.19 15.07
C GLU A 389 -19.96 -3.89 13.63
N PRO A 390 -19.62 -2.69 13.09
CA PRO A 390 -19.94 -2.33 11.71
C PRO A 390 -19.29 -3.31 10.72
N GLY A 391 -19.96 -3.59 9.61
CA GLY A 391 -19.40 -4.41 8.53
C GLY A 391 -18.54 -3.60 7.55
N VAL A 392 -17.60 -4.27 6.90
CA VAL A 392 -16.93 -3.78 5.69
C VAL A 392 -17.88 -3.95 4.51
N GLU A 393 -18.22 -2.86 3.83
CA GLU A 393 -18.99 -2.89 2.58
C GLU A 393 -18.03 -2.99 1.38
N ILE A 394 -18.42 -3.75 0.36
CA ILE A 394 -17.65 -3.87 -0.87
C ILE A 394 -18.36 -3.06 -1.95
N HIS A 395 -17.64 -2.17 -2.61
CA HIS A 395 -18.22 -1.31 -3.64
C HIS A 395 -17.47 -1.45 -4.95
N PRO A 396 -18.17 -1.78 -6.06
CA PRO A 396 -17.57 -1.73 -7.36
C PRO A 396 -17.37 -0.27 -7.79
N ALA A 397 -16.24 0.02 -8.43
CA ALA A 397 -15.89 1.36 -8.89
C ALA A 397 -15.71 1.37 -10.41
N ALA A 398 -16.15 2.45 -11.06
CA ALA A 398 -15.78 2.73 -12.44
C ALA A 398 -14.41 3.42 -12.47
N HIS A 399 -13.54 3.02 -13.40
CA HIS A 399 -12.23 3.64 -13.60
C HIS A 399 -12.20 4.49 -14.88
N GLY A 400 -13.34 5.05 -15.28
CA GLY A 400 -13.53 5.77 -16.55
C GLY A 400 -15.02 5.96 -16.84
N ASP A 401 -15.44 5.55 -18.03
CA ASP A 401 -16.84 5.52 -18.48
C ASP A 401 -17.60 4.32 -17.88
N SER A 402 -18.55 4.59 -16.98
CA SER A 402 -19.34 3.51 -16.36
C SER A 402 -20.33 2.83 -17.31
N GLN A 403 -20.75 3.49 -18.39
CA GLN A 403 -21.74 2.96 -19.34
C GLN A 403 -21.10 2.14 -20.45
N GLY A 404 -19.85 2.44 -20.83
CA GLY A 404 -19.08 1.65 -21.79
C GLY A 404 -18.23 0.56 -21.15
N SER A 405 -17.43 0.92 -20.13
CA SER A 405 -16.41 0.02 -19.57
C SER A 405 -16.91 -0.82 -18.39
N GLY A 406 -18.06 -0.46 -17.82
CA GLY A 406 -18.62 -1.10 -16.63
C GLY A 406 -17.85 -0.77 -15.35
N PHE A 407 -17.91 -1.69 -14.40
CA PHE A 407 -17.33 -1.48 -13.07
C PHE A 407 -16.35 -2.59 -12.71
N TRP A 408 -15.44 -2.29 -11.79
CA TRP A 408 -14.49 -3.24 -11.25
C TRP A 408 -14.63 -3.33 -9.73
N LEU A 409 -14.63 -4.56 -9.23
CA LEU A 409 -14.40 -4.82 -7.82
C LEU A 409 -12.93 -4.58 -7.47
N PRO A 410 -12.62 -4.02 -6.29
CA PRO A 410 -11.25 -3.86 -5.83
C PRO A 410 -10.49 -5.18 -5.84
N MET A 411 -9.18 -5.14 -6.11
CA MET A 411 -8.31 -6.33 -6.07
C MET A 411 -8.35 -7.05 -4.71
N TYR A 412 -8.30 -6.28 -3.62
CA TYR A 412 -8.50 -6.73 -2.23
C TYR A 412 -9.58 -5.85 -1.60
N PHE A 413 -10.39 -6.41 -0.70
CA PHE A 413 -11.57 -5.73 -0.15
C PHE A 413 -11.27 -4.91 1.10
N SER A 414 -10.23 -5.25 1.85
CA SER A 414 -9.81 -4.53 3.05
C SER A 414 -8.30 -4.65 3.28
N SER A 415 -7.77 -3.83 4.19
CA SER A 415 -6.40 -3.88 4.67
C SER A 415 -6.35 -3.80 6.19
N TRP A 416 -5.53 -4.61 6.82
CA TRP A 416 -5.35 -4.66 8.27
C TRP A 416 -3.93 -4.27 8.66
N ILE A 417 -3.81 -3.27 9.53
CA ILE A 417 -2.55 -2.70 10.03
C ILE A 417 -2.36 -2.93 11.54
N GLY A 418 -3.03 -3.94 12.12
CA GLY A 418 -3.06 -4.14 13.57
C GLY A 418 -4.06 -3.26 14.33
N LYS A 419 -5.03 -2.69 13.61
CA LYS A 419 -6.12 -1.85 14.13
C LYS A 419 -7.46 -2.27 13.52
N PRO A 420 -8.60 -1.90 14.12
CA PRO A 420 -9.90 -2.24 13.55
C PRO A 420 -10.05 -1.72 12.12
N VAL A 421 -10.59 -2.54 11.22
CA VAL A 421 -10.64 -2.29 9.77
C VAL A 421 -11.72 -1.29 9.35
N THR A 422 -12.58 -0.87 10.28
CA THR A 422 -13.76 -0.03 10.03
C THR A 422 -13.61 1.42 10.50
N ILE A 423 -12.48 1.78 11.09
CA ILE A 423 -12.19 3.16 11.52
C ILE A 423 -10.99 3.73 10.77
N ALA A 424 -10.96 5.05 10.65
CA ALA A 424 -9.78 5.75 10.20
C ALA A 424 -8.65 5.63 11.24
N ASP A 425 -7.42 5.64 10.76
CA ASP A 425 -6.25 5.55 11.63
C ASP A 425 -5.99 6.89 12.32
N LYS A 426 -6.52 7.03 13.53
CA LYS A 426 -6.34 8.23 14.37
C LYS A 426 -4.87 8.52 14.66
N ASP A 427 -4.05 7.51 14.91
CA ASP A 427 -2.65 7.73 15.26
C ASP A 427 -1.89 8.31 14.06
N ALA A 428 -2.22 7.87 12.84
CA ALA A 428 -1.65 8.48 11.63
C ALA A 428 -2.04 9.95 11.49
N GLU A 429 -3.27 10.34 11.88
CA GLU A 429 -3.67 11.75 11.94
C GLU A 429 -2.87 12.50 13.01
N ASP A 430 -2.85 12.00 14.24
CA ASP A 430 -2.18 12.64 15.38
C ASP A 430 -0.66 12.80 15.15
N ILE A 431 -0.01 11.82 14.51
CA ILE A 431 1.42 11.84 14.17
C ILE A 431 1.73 12.88 13.07
N ASN A 432 0.83 13.10 12.11
CA ASN A 432 1.07 13.99 10.96
C ASN A 432 0.44 15.38 11.12
N MET A 433 -0.37 15.61 12.17
CA MET A 433 -1.07 16.87 12.38
C MET A 433 -0.20 17.88 13.13
N LEU A 434 0.17 18.97 12.44
CA LEU A 434 0.74 20.16 13.09
C LEU A 434 -0.33 20.89 13.90
N ARG A 435 0.00 21.29 15.13
CA ARG A 435 -0.92 22.09 15.96
C ARG A 435 -1.12 23.49 15.37
N PRO A 436 -2.32 24.08 15.43
CA PRO A 436 -2.62 25.39 14.84
C PRO A 436 -1.66 26.52 15.27
N ASP A 437 -1.20 26.51 16.53
CA ASP A 437 -0.24 27.48 17.08
C ASP A 437 1.19 27.34 16.51
N LYS A 438 1.47 26.22 15.84
CA LYS A 438 2.73 25.91 15.16
C LYS A 438 2.63 26.02 13.64
N MET A 439 1.43 26.26 13.10
CA MET A 439 1.21 26.43 11.67
C MET A 439 1.65 27.85 11.24
N ILE A 440 2.30 27.94 10.09
CA ILE A 440 2.64 29.23 9.49
C ILE A 440 1.36 29.83 8.92
N GLU A 441 1.05 31.09 9.27
CA GLU A 441 -0.07 31.81 8.64
C GLU A 441 0.10 31.80 7.11
N PRO A 442 -0.93 31.41 6.35
CA PRO A 442 -0.86 31.42 4.90
C PRO A 442 -0.54 32.83 4.41
N ARG A 443 0.35 32.95 3.41
CA ARG A 443 0.78 34.25 2.89
C ARG A 443 -0.45 35.11 2.51
N PRO A 444 -0.52 36.38 2.95
CA PRO A 444 -1.61 37.27 2.55
C PRO A 444 -1.61 37.40 1.02
N GLY A 445 -2.70 36.98 0.38
CA GLY A 445 -2.90 37.04 -1.08
C GLY A 445 -3.02 35.69 -1.80
N ILE A 446 -2.72 34.55 -1.16
CA ILE A 446 -2.94 33.22 -1.75
C ILE A 446 -4.29 32.68 -1.27
N LYS A 447 -5.31 32.72 -2.14
CA LYS A 447 -6.67 32.20 -1.86
C LYS A 447 -6.75 30.66 -1.77
N ASN A 448 -5.67 29.94 -2.06
CA ASN A 448 -5.59 28.48 -1.95
C ASN A 448 -5.15 28.02 -0.54
N SER A 449 -5.77 28.56 0.51
CA SER A 449 -5.56 28.11 1.90
C SER A 449 -6.40 26.88 2.28
N ILE A 450 -7.02 26.20 1.30
CA ILE A 450 -7.82 24.97 1.53
C ILE A 450 -6.99 23.87 2.24
N ASN A 451 -5.66 23.94 2.18
CA ASN A 451 -4.76 22.93 2.77
C ASN A 451 -3.96 23.41 4.01
N SER A 452 -4.22 24.59 4.57
CA SER A 452 -3.36 25.15 5.63
C SER A 452 -3.89 24.99 7.05
N ILE A 453 -5.06 24.39 7.26
CA ILE A 453 -5.53 23.96 8.59
C ILE A 453 -6.12 22.56 8.40
N PRO A 454 -5.49 21.49 8.93
CA PRO A 454 -6.05 20.16 8.86
C PRO A 454 -7.42 20.19 9.53
N LYS A 455 -8.47 19.79 8.79
CA LYS A 455 -9.78 19.58 9.41
C LYS A 455 -9.62 18.45 10.39
N ARG A 456 -9.80 18.72 11.69
CA ARG A 456 -9.84 17.66 12.71
C ARG A 456 -10.92 16.66 12.32
N THR A 457 -10.53 15.43 12.06
CA THR A 457 -11.50 14.37 11.81
C THR A 457 -12.14 14.02 13.15
N PHE A 458 -13.45 13.97 13.16
CA PHE A 458 -14.18 13.57 14.35
C PHE A 458 -14.09 12.05 14.50
N HIS A 459 -13.56 11.56 15.63
CA HIS A 459 -13.39 10.13 15.91
C HIS A 459 -14.38 9.67 17.00
N PRO A 460 -15.63 9.33 16.67
CA PRO A 460 -16.64 8.92 17.65
C PRO A 460 -16.41 7.51 18.24
N TYR A 461 -15.47 6.76 17.68
CA TYR A 461 -15.24 5.34 17.99
C TYR A 461 -13.79 5.09 18.42
N LEU A 462 -13.59 4.09 19.28
CA LEU A 462 -12.29 3.51 19.63
C LEU A 462 -12.25 2.04 19.28
N ALA A 463 -11.04 1.52 19.14
CA ALA A 463 -10.81 0.08 19.13
C ALA A 463 -11.30 -0.55 20.44
N ASP A 464 -12.00 -1.67 20.33
CA ASP A 464 -12.36 -2.48 21.48
C ASP A 464 -11.10 -3.15 22.08
N PRO A 465 -10.71 -2.81 23.33
CA PRO A 465 -9.52 -3.38 23.95
C PRO A 465 -9.54 -4.90 24.06
N ALA A 466 -10.73 -5.52 24.13
CA ALA A 466 -10.88 -6.97 24.20
C ALA A 466 -10.55 -7.69 22.88
N ASN A 467 -10.57 -6.95 21.76
CA ASN A 467 -10.31 -7.48 20.41
C ASN A 467 -9.03 -6.89 19.77
N ALA A 468 -8.23 -6.15 20.54
CA ALA A 468 -7.01 -5.54 20.07
C ALA A 468 -5.92 -6.59 19.82
N LEU A 469 -5.33 -6.57 18.63
CA LEU A 469 -4.23 -7.46 18.26
C LEU A 469 -3.17 -6.68 17.47
N ALA A 470 -1.96 -6.60 18.02
CA ALA A 470 -0.86 -5.93 17.35
C ALA A 470 -0.35 -6.74 16.14
N LEU A 471 -0.13 -6.03 15.03
CA LEU A 471 0.53 -6.53 13.84
C LEU A 471 2.05 -6.31 13.97
N VAL A 472 2.82 -7.40 14.01
CA VAL A 472 4.27 -7.39 14.25
C VAL A 472 4.97 -8.32 13.27
N TYR A 473 6.10 -7.89 12.71
CA TYR A 473 6.90 -8.67 11.77
C TYR A 473 7.42 -9.98 12.41
N GLY A 474 7.54 -11.03 11.59
CA GLY A 474 7.97 -12.38 11.99
C GLY A 474 6.87 -13.27 12.58
N ASN A 475 5.64 -12.76 12.73
CA ASN A 475 4.51 -13.54 13.24
C ASN A 475 3.62 -14.08 12.12
N ASP A 476 2.99 -15.23 12.39
CA ASP A 476 1.95 -15.82 11.55
C ASP A 476 0.56 -15.41 12.04
N TYR A 477 -0.26 -14.92 11.11
CA TYR A 477 -1.65 -14.51 11.37
C TYR A 477 -2.62 -15.35 10.57
N GLN A 478 -3.78 -15.64 11.16
CA GLN A 478 -4.90 -16.31 10.51
C GLN A 478 -6.09 -15.38 10.43
N PHE A 479 -6.79 -15.41 9.30
CA PHE A 479 -7.93 -14.56 8.99
C PHE A 479 -9.13 -15.41 8.60
N ARG A 480 -10.30 -15.03 9.09
CA ARG A 480 -11.58 -15.54 8.58
C ARG A 480 -12.58 -14.41 8.43
N VAL A 481 -13.61 -14.63 7.63
CA VAL A 481 -14.61 -13.61 7.31
C VAL A 481 -16.01 -14.13 7.58
N ARG A 482 -16.77 -13.34 8.36
CA ARG A 482 -18.19 -13.53 8.66
C ARG A 482 -19.03 -12.61 7.79
N LEU A 483 -20.14 -13.12 7.30
CA LEU A 483 -21.12 -12.37 6.53
C LEU A 483 -22.04 -11.59 7.48
N MET A 484 -22.41 -10.39 7.07
CA MET A 484 -23.35 -9.53 7.76
C MET A 484 -24.54 -9.23 6.85
N ASP A 485 -25.74 -9.39 7.37
CA ASP A 485 -26.96 -9.05 6.63
C ASP A 485 -27.32 -7.55 6.74
N ILE A 486 -28.31 -7.10 5.97
CA ILE A 486 -28.76 -5.69 5.95
C ILE A 486 -29.32 -5.20 7.29
N SER A 487 -29.70 -6.10 8.19
CA SER A 487 -30.14 -5.75 9.54
C SER A 487 -28.97 -5.56 10.52
N GLY A 488 -27.73 -5.76 10.07
CA GLY A 488 -26.53 -5.81 10.91
C GLY A 488 -26.32 -7.17 11.62
N GLY A 489 -27.18 -8.13 11.30
CA GLY A 489 -27.16 -9.49 11.83
C GLY A 489 -26.06 -10.36 11.21
N GLY A 490 -25.84 -11.55 11.77
CA GLY A 490 -24.81 -12.49 11.34
C GLY A 490 -24.20 -13.31 12.49
N PRO A 491 -23.35 -14.30 12.18
CA PRO A 491 -22.68 -15.11 13.20
C PRO A 491 -21.84 -14.24 14.16
N PRO A 492 -21.82 -14.54 15.48
CA PRO A 492 -20.92 -13.87 16.42
C PRO A 492 -19.46 -14.32 16.24
N ALA A 493 -18.48 -13.58 16.78
CA ALA A 493 -17.06 -13.96 16.71
C ALA A 493 -16.73 -15.28 17.46
N ALA A 494 -17.54 -15.72 18.42
CA ALA A 494 -17.35 -17.03 19.05
C ALA A 494 -17.85 -18.20 18.19
N ALA A 495 -18.58 -17.92 17.11
CA ALA A 495 -19.17 -18.94 16.24
C ALA A 495 -18.11 -19.77 15.50
N LYS A 496 -18.48 -21.02 15.21
CA LYS A 496 -17.74 -21.90 14.32
C LYS A 496 -18.50 -22.01 12.99
N ALA A 497 -17.76 -22.02 11.88
CA ALA A 497 -18.34 -22.34 10.58
C ALA A 497 -18.90 -23.76 10.60
N LEU A 498 -20.11 -23.94 10.08
CA LEU A 498 -20.80 -25.23 10.04
C LEU A 498 -20.58 -25.92 8.69
N ASN A 499 -20.53 -25.12 7.62
CA ASN A 499 -20.34 -25.61 6.27
C ASN A 499 -18.87 -25.44 5.88
N GLY A 500 -18.30 -26.48 5.27
CA GLY A 500 -16.93 -26.41 4.73
C GLY A 500 -16.79 -25.36 3.63
N GLY A 501 -15.58 -24.85 3.47
CA GLY A 501 -15.16 -24.03 2.33
C GLY A 501 -13.87 -24.60 1.75
N GLU A 502 -13.49 -24.17 0.55
CA GLU A 502 -12.23 -24.60 -0.06
C GLU A 502 -11.02 -24.08 0.72
N LYS A 503 -11.11 -22.83 1.22
CA LYS A 503 -10.14 -22.24 2.16
C LYS A 503 -10.81 -21.17 3.03
N PRO A 504 -11.55 -21.57 4.08
CA PRO A 504 -12.29 -20.62 4.92
C PRO A 504 -11.41 -19.79 5.86
N VAL A 505 -10.13 -20.18 6.00
CA VAL A 505 -9.13 -19.46 6.80
C VAL A 505 -7.91 -19.17 5.94
N ALA A 506 -7.52 -17.90 5.86
CA ALA A 506 -6.27 -17.49 5.24
C ALA A 506 -5.16 -17.44 6.28
N ASP A 507 -3.97 -17.92 5.90
CA ASP A 507 -2.77 -17.82 6.72
C ASP A 507 -1.76 -16.93 6.00
N LEU A 508 -1.12 -16.02 6.73
CA LEU A 508 -0.05 -15.18 6.21
C LEU A 508 1.03 -14.97 7.26
N HIS A 509 2.28 -15.21 6.85
CA HIS A 509 3.45 -14.84 7.63
C HIS A 509 3.83 -13.40 7.30
N PHE A 510 3.84 -12.51 8.30
CA PHE A 510 4.06 -11.09 8.08
C PHE A 510 5.55 -10.75 8.12
N LYS A 511 6.16 -10.38 6.97
CA LYS A 511 7.61 -10.11 6.86
C LYS A 511 7.88 -8.63 6.62
N ARG A 512 9.04 -8.14 7.03
CA ARG A 512 9.47 -6.78 6.65
C ARG A 512 9.94 -6.78 5.19
N HIS A 513 9.28 -6.01 4.33
CA HIS A 513 9.68 -5.75 2.94
C HIS A 513 10.24 -4.33 2.71
N ILE A 514 10.30 -3.50 3.75
CA ILE A 514 10.77 -2.11 3.65
C ILE A 514 12.25 -2.04 3.97
N ALA A 515 13.02 -1.60 2.98
CA ALA A 515 14.45 -1.35 3.14
C ALA A 515 14.72 -0.18 4.11
N ALA A 516 15.87 -0.25 4.78
CA ALA A 516 16.33 0.84 5.63
C ALA A 516 16.55 2.12 4.81
N GLY A 517 16.21 3.27 5.40
CA GLY A 517 16.53 4.59 4.84
C GLY A 517 18.04 4.86 4.78
N ALA A 518 18.43 6.05 4.33
CA ALA A 518 19.85 6.44 4.34
C ALA A 518 20.31 6.75 5.78
N LEU A 519 21.56 6.40 6.11
CA LEU A 519 22.17 6.75 7.39
C LEU A 519 22.13 8.26 7.62
N LYS A 520 21.94 8.66 8.87
CA LYS A 520 21.93 10.07 9.28
C LYS A 520 23.33 10.51 9.68
N ILE A 521 23.91 11.47 8.97
CA ILE A 521 25.17 12.09 9.37
C ILE A 521 24.86 13.40 10.08
N VAL A 522 25.10 13.45 11.39
CA VAL A 522 24.76 14.61 12.24
C VAL A 522 25.52 15.86 11.79
N ASN A 523 26.78 15.70 11.37
CA ASN A 523 27.60 16.80 10.85
C ASN A 523 26.96 17.52 9.65
N ILE A 524 26.16 16.82 8.82
CA ILE A 524 25.46 17.46 7.69
C ILE A 524 24.43 18.46 8.20
N ASN A 525 23.66 18.07 9.22
CA ASN A 525 22.65 18.93 9.83
C ASN A 525 23.31 20.14 10.51
N ASP A 526 24.44 19.93 11.21
CA ASP A 526 25.20 21.01 11.84
C ASP A 526 25.64 22.08 10.82
N VAL A 527 25.98 21.69 9.59
CA VAL A 527 26.33 22.63 8.52
C VAL A 527 25.12 23.43 8.10
N PHE A 528 23.96 22.78 7.87
CA PHE A 528 22.73 23.47 7.48
C PHE A 528 22.21 24.41 8.58
N ASP A 529 22.25 23.99 9.85
CA ASP A 529 21.80 24.79 11.00
C ASP A 529 22.67 26.05 11.23
N LYS A 530 23.95 26.00 10.84
CA LYS A 530 24.87 27.15 10.92
C LYS A 530 24.74 28.14 9.76
N LEU A 531 23.96 27.82 8.71
CA LEU A 531 23.75 28.75 7.60
C LEU A 531 22.88 29.93 8.07
N PRO A 532 23.33 31.19 7.91
CA PRO A 532 22.55 32.35 8.31
C PRO A 532 21.28 32.45 7.48
N ALA A 533 20.11 32.47 8.12
CA ALA A 533 18.79 32.46 7.49
C ALA A 533 18.48 33.65 6.54
N LYS A 534 19.37 34.66 6.46
CA LYS A 534 19.14 35.93 5.74
C LYS A 534 20.25 36.32 4.74
N GLU A 535 21.35 35.59 4.66
CA GLU A 535 22.43 35.89 3.69
C GLU A 535 22.50 34.82 2.61
N VAL A 536 22.58 35.26 1.34
CA VAL A 536 22.84 34.36 0.20
C VAL A 536 24.33 34.00 0.22
N LYS A 537 24.72 33.12 1.14
CA LYS A 537 26.03 32.46 1.07
C LYS A 537 25.94 31.27 0.13
N PRO A 538 27.03 30.94 -0.59
CA PRO A 538 27.08 29.71 -1.37
C PRO A 538 26.81 28.53 -0.44
N ILE A 539 25.86 27.68 -0.82
CA ILE A 539 25.53 26.46 -0.07
C ILE A 539 26.77 25.58 -0.09
N ILE A 540 27.28 25.24 1.08
CA ILE A 540 28.41 24.33 1.24
C ILE A 540 27.97 22.96 0.75
N ASP A 541 28.74 22.36 -0.15
CA ASP A 541 28.44 21.02 -0.67
C ASP A 541 28.70 19.97 0.42
N THR A 542 27.63 19.42 0.99
CA THR A 542 27.68 18.41 2.05
C THR A 542 27.99 17.01 1.53
N SER A 543 28.12 16.83 0.22
CA SER A 543 28.63 15.59 -0.38
C SER A 543 30.15 15.46 -0.26
N ILE A 544 30.86 16.51 0.16
CA ILE A 544 32.31 16.52 0.34
C ILE A 544 32.66 16.36 1.82
N LEU A 545 33.43 15.33 2.15
CA LEU A 545 33.78 14.98 3.53
C LEU A 545 34.54 16.10 4.26
N GLN A 546 35.44 16.80 3.57
CA GLN A 546 36.21 17.93 4.11
C GLN A 546 35.33 19.11 4.55
N ASN A 547 34.10 19.18 4.06
CA ASN A 547 33.13 20.20 4.50
C ASN A 547 32.40 19.79 5.79
N LEU A 548 32.47 18.52 6.20
CA LEU A 548 31.77 17.96 7.36
C LEU A 548 32.69 17.76 8.57
N ILE A 549 33.99 17.54 8.34
CA ILE A 549 35.00 17.29 9.37
C ILE A 549 36.22 18.19 9.17
N THR A 550 36.94 18.51 10.25
CA THR A 550 38.16 19.33 10.22
C THR A 550 39.36 18.53 10.73
N ALA A 551 40.58 19.03 10.51
CA ALA A 551 41.78 18.39 11.05
C ALA A 551 41.78 18.30 12.59
N ASP A 552 41.19 19.29 13.26
CA ASP A 552 41.06 19.33 14.73
C ASP A 552 39.91 18.46 15.25
N CYS A 553 38.93 18.14 14.40
CA CYS A 553 37.78 17.31 14.74
C CYS A 553 37.47 16.34 13.58
N PRO A 554 38.27 15.27 13.40
CA PRO A 554 38.16 14.35 12.27
C PRO A 554 37.06 13.28 12.50
N VAL A 555 35.98 13.62 13.19
CA VAL A 555 34.96 12.65 13.62
C VAL A 555 33.65 12.86 12.85
N LEU A 556 33.24 11.82 12.12
CA LEU A 556 31.94 11.73 11.49
C LEU A 556 30.95 11.06 12.45
N LYS A 557 29.90 11.78 12.84
CA LYS A 557 28.87 11.28 13.75
C LYS A 557 27.72 10.68 12.94
N ILE A 558 27.53 9.36 13.05
CA ILE A 558 26.55 8.61 12.27
C ILE A 558 25.46 8.09 13.20
N LYS A 559 24.20 8.30 12.82
CA LYS A 559 23.01 7.74 13.46
C LYS A 559 22.33 6.74 12.52
N ARG A 560 21.55 5.84 13.13
CA ARG A 560 20.66 4.91 12.42
C ARG A 560 19.69 5.69 11.50
N PRO A 561 19.24 5.07 10.40
CA PRO A 561 18.26 5.70 9.51
C PRO A 561 16.91 5.82 10.22
N LEU A 562 16.03 6.69 9.74
CA LEU A 562 14.67 6.77 10.26
C LEU A 562 13.73 5.75 9.61
N LEU A 563 12.84 5.21 10.43
CA LEU A 563 11.69 4.40 10.04
C LEU A 563 10.40 5.11 10.45
N GLY A 564 9.49 5.29 9.49
CA GLY A 564 8.22 5.98 9.70
C GLY A 564 7.07 5.07 10.14
N TYR A 565 5.92 5.68 10.42
CA TYR A 565 4.66 4.98 10.68
C TYR A 565 4.05 4.41 9.38
N PRO A 566 3.43 3.21 9.38
CA PRO A 566 3.25 2.29 10.51
C PRO A 566 4.42 1.30 10.71
N ALA A 567 5.38 1.25 9.79
CA ALA A 567 6.46 0.25 9.78
C ALA A 567 7.25 0.17 11.10
N VAL A 568 7.48 1.31 11.77
CA VAL A 568 8.16 1.33 13.07
C VAL A 568 7.38 0.62 14.17
N VAL A 569 6.04 0.70 14.15
CA VAL A 569 5.17 -0.01 15.11
C VAL A 569 5.24 -1.52 14.86
N PHE A 570 5.30 -1.91 13.58
CA PHE A 570 5.38 -3.32 13.17
C PHE A 570 6.67 -4.01 13.60
N THR A 571 7.72 -3.26 13.94
CA THR A 571 8.95 -3.86 14.52
C THR A 571 8.71 -4.45 15.90
N GLY A 572 7.72 -3.97 16.66
CA GLY A 572 7.46 -4.39 18.04
C GLY A 572 8.59 -4.09 19.03
N LYS A 573 9.61 -3.32 18.64
CA LYS A 573 10.83 -3.05 19.42
C LYS A 573 10.80 -1.76 20.25
N TYR A 574 9.79 -0.92 20.03
CA TYR A 574 9.51 0.29 20.81
C TYR A 574 8.24 0.06 21.64
N THR A 575 8.26 0.48 22.91
CA THR A 575 7.07 0.36 23.79
C THR A 575 5.97 1.34 23.39
N ASP A 576 6.34 2.59 23.10
CA ASP A 576 5.39 3.70 22.87
C ASP A 576 5.74 4.44 21.57
N ALA A 577 5.85 3.70 20.46
CA ALA A 577 6.28 4.25 19.18
C ALA A 577 5.41 5.43 18.70
N VAL A 578 4.09 5.33 18.88
CA VAL A 578 3.12 6.36 18.44
C VAL A 578 3.30 7.65 19.23
N ASP A 579 3.45 7.56 20.56
CA ASP A 579 3.66 8.74 21.41
C ASP A 579 5.00 9.40 21.12
N LYS A 580 6.06 8.61 20.93
CA LYS A 580 7.39 9.10 20.54
C LYS A 580 7.36 9.82 19.20
N LEU A 581 6.61 9.31 18.21
CA LEU A 581 6.44 9.96 16.91
C LEU A 581 5.66 11.27 17.03
N SER A 582 4.58 11.27 17.82
CA SER A 582 3.73 12.45 18.05
C SER A 582 4.48 13.54 18.81
N ALA A 583 5.38 13.17 19.71
CA ALA A 583 6.25 14.10 20.44
C ALA A 583 7.15 14.91 19.49
N ILE A 584 7.61 14.34 18.36
CA ILE A 584 8.49 15.03 17.39
C ILE A 584 7.87 16.35 16.93
N LEU A 585 6.57 16.35 16.58
CA LEU A 585 5.88 17.57 16.15
C LEU A 585 5.50 18.47 17.34
N ASN A 586 5.16 17.88 18.49
CA ASN A 586 4.78 18.64 19.69
C ASN A 586 5.94 19.45 20.27
N ASP A 587 7.16 18.92 20.16
CA ASP A 587 8.38 19.52 20.71
C ASP A 587 9.00 20.56 19.76
N LEU A 588 8.39 20.82 18.60
CA LEU A 588 8.90 21.83 17.68
C LEU A 588 8.80 23.25 18.28
N PRO A 589 9.90 24.03 18.26
CA PRO A 589 9.88 25.42 18.68
C PRO A 589 8.94 26.25 17.80
N ALA A 590 8.18 27.17 18.41
CA ALA A 590 7.21 27.99 17.69
C ALA A 590 7.92 28.93 16.70
N GLY A 591 7.44 28.99 15.45
CA GLY A 591 7.89 29.95 14.44
C GLY A 591 9.14 29.54 13.63
N GLU A 592 9.73 28.37 13.89
CA GLU A 592 10.84 27.87 13.06
C GLU A 592 10.35 27.25 11.74
N ARG A 593 10.93 27.71 10.62
CA ARG A 593 10.70 27.12 9.29
C ARG A 593 11.70 26.00 9.03
N LYS A 594 11.57 24.89 9.76
CA LYS A 594 12.37 23.69 9.49
C LYS A 594 11.51 22.60 8.85
N SER A 595 12.06 21.94 7.83
CA SER A 595 11.52 20.67 7.36
C SER A 595 11.83 19.63 8.42
N VAL A 596 10.81 18.87 8.84
CA VAL A 596 10.95 17.88 9.91
C VAL A 596 10.61 16.51 9.34
N ASP A 597 11.57 15.59 9.42
CA ASP A 597 11.34 14.20 9.06
C ASP A 597 10.70 13.46 10.25
N ILE A 598 9.48 12.98 10.06
CA ILE A 598 8.74 12.25 11.09
C ILE A 598 9.10 10.76 11.01
N GLY A 599 9.93 10.30 11.95
CA GLY A 599 10.33 8.90 12.07
C GLY A 599 11.22 8.66 13.28
N LEU A 600 11.32 7.41 13.73
CA LEU A 600 12.24 7.00 14.80
C LEU A 600 13.42 6.22 14.22
N CYS A 601 14.53 6.18 14.94
CA CYS A 601 15.71 5.40 14.52
C CYS A 601 15.34 3.93 14.33
N ASP A 602 15.70 3.36 13.18
CA ASP A 602 15.33 2.00 12.79
C ASP A 602 16.00 0.96 13.71
N PRO A 603 15.23 0.21 14.49
CA PRO A 603 15.76 -0.71 15.50
C PRO A 603 16.29 -2.03 14.92
N ASP A 604 16.07 -2.26 13.61
CA ASP A 604 16.57 -3.46 12.92
C ASP A 604 17.92 -3.23 12.24
N VAL A 605 18.41 -1.98 12.18
CA VAL A 605 19.74 -1.65 11.66
C VAL A 605 20.77 -1.82 12.77
N ASP A 606 21.46 -2.95 12.74
CA ASP A 606 22.51 -3.34 13.70
C ASP A 606 23.90 -2.87 13.27
N CYS A 607 24.16 -2.78 11.97
CA CYS A 607 25.46 -2.34 11.46
C CYS A 607 25.32 -1.53 10.16
N PHE A 608 26.41 -0.89 9.77
CA PHE A 608 26.54 -0.26 8.45
C PHE A 608 27.87 -0.63 7.81
N LYS A 609 27.87 -0.70 6.48
CA LYS A 609 29.04 -0.95 5.65
C LYS A 609 29.50 0.34 5.00
N VAL A 610 30.80 0.59 5.07
CA VAL A 610 31.48 1.67 4.35
C VAL A 610 32.36 1.04 3.29
N ARG A 611 32.05 1.34 2.03
CA ARG A 611 32.90 1.00 0.89
C ARG A 611 33.77 2.20 0.54
N VAL A 612 35.07 1.98 0.44
CA VAL A 612 36.06 3.00 0.06
C VAL A 612 36.53 2.73 -1.35
N GLU A 613 36.30 3.67 -2.25
CA GLU A 613 36.65 3.57 -3.66
C GLU A 613 37.59 4.72 -4.03
N VAL A 614 38.59 4.45 -4.89
CA VAL A 614 39.55 5.44 -5.35
C VAL A 614 39.32 5.71 -6.84
N LYS A 615 39.36 6.99 -7.25
CA LYS A 615 39.22 7.37 -8.65
C LYS A 615 40.44 6.89 -9.44
N SER A 616 40.21 6.09 -10.48
CA SER A 616 41.21 5.71 -11.48
C SER A 616 41.33 6.78 -12.58
N LEU A 617 42.14 6.50 -13.60
CA LEU A 617 42.17 7.34 -14.80
C LEU A 617 40.80 7.28 -15.50
N GLU A 618 40.43 8.39 -16.13
CA GLU A 618 39.19 8.41 -16.91
C GLU A 618 39.28 7.41 -18.06
N MET A 619 38.21 6.66 -18.30
CA MET A 619 38.12 5.51 -19.22
C MET A 619 38.81 4.22 -18.73
N ASP A 620 39.55 4.25 -17.62
CA ASP A 620 40.08 3.04 -16.96
C ASP A 620 39.03 2.44 -16.02
N ASN A 621 38.02 1.84 -16.63
CA ASN A 621 36.86 1.26 -15.93
C ASN A 621 36.96 -0.25 -15.74
N GLY A 622 38.06 -0.88 -16.16
CA GLY A 622 38.20 -2.34 -16.22
C GLY A 622 38.09 -3.04 -14.85
N ARG A 623 38.32 -2.30 -13.77
CA ARG A 623 38.21 -2.77 -12.37
C ARG A 623 37.11 -2.07 -11.58
N SER A 624 36.25 -1.32 -12.25
CA SER A 624 35.08 -0.72 -11.63
C SER A 624 34.01 -1.78 -11.41
N GLU A 625 33.27 -1.68 -10.30
CA GLU A 625 32.17 -2.59 -9.99
C GLU A 625 31.10 -2.61 -11.09
N ASN A 626 30.82 -1.45 -11.70
CA ASN A 626 29.81 -1.32 -12.75
C ASN A 626 30.39 -1.31 -14.17
N GLY A 627 31.73 -1.33 -14.31
CA GLY A 627 32.45 -1.25 -15.58
C GLY A 627 32.27 0.06 -16.36
N LYS A 628 31.59 1.07 -15.80
CA LYS A 628 31.24 2.34 -16.45
C LYS A 628 31.93 3.54 -15.82
N GLU A 629 32.24 3.47 -14.55
CA GLU A 629 32.81 4.59 -13.80
C GLU A 629 34.30 4.38 -13.51
N SER A 630 35.08 5.46 -13.45
CA SER A 630 36.51 5.43 -13.12
C SER A 630 36.74 5.38 -11.61
N PHE A 631 36.09 4.44 -10.92
CA PHE A 631 36.27 4.20 -9.47
C PHE A 631 36.56 2.72 -9.23
N ILE A 632 37.59 2.44 -8.45
CA ILE A 632 38.05 1.09 -8.10
C ILE A 632 37.89 0.90 -6.59
N ILE A 633 37.33 -0.24 -6.18
CA ILE A 633 37.16 -0.59 -4.76
C ILE A 633 38.53 -0.82 -4.13
N LEU A 634 38.81 -0.11 -3.03
CA LEU A 634 40.01 -0.30 -2.22
C LEU A 634 39.76 -1.33 -1.10
N TYR A 635 38.71 -1.11 -0.30
CA TYR A 635 38.26 -2.06 0.72
C TYR A 635 36.79 -1.79 1.13
N GLU A 636 36.19 -2.76 1.82
CA GLU A 636 34.91 -2.60 2.51
C GLU A 636 35.09 -2.88 4.01
N LYS A 637 34.46 -2.06 4.86
CA LYS A 637 34.51 -2.21 6.31
C LYS A 637 33.11 -2.11 6.91
N LYS A 638 32.82 -2.94 7.93
CA LYS A 638 31.55 -2.91 8.67
C LYS A 638 31.76 -2.30 10.05
N PHE A 639 30.80 -1.50 10.48
CA PHE A 639 30.74 -0.86 11.79
C PHE A 639 29.43 -1.27 12.47
N ALA A 640 29.51 -1.79 13.69
CA ALA A 640 28.34 -2.20 14.45
C ALA A 640 27.85 -1.06 15.35
N PHE A 641 26.55 -0.81 15.36
CA PHE A 641 25.95 0.05 16.38
C PHE A 641 25.86 -0.72 17.71
N GLU A 642 25.87 0.01 18.81
CA GLU A 642 25.65 -0.59 20.13
C GLU A 642 24.26 -1.22 20.21
N ALA A 643 24.18 -2.39 20.87
CA ALA A 643 22.90 -2.99 21.18
C ALA A 643 22.14 -2.06 22.13
N ALA A 644 20.88 -1.79 21.81
CA ALA A 644 20.02 -0.92 22.61
C ALA A 644 18.62 -1.50 22.68
N GLU A 645 17.94 -1.27 23.80
CA GLU A 645 16.54 -1.63 24.00
C GLU A 645 15.73 -0.35 24.12
N ASN A 646 14.70 -0.21 23.26
CA ASN A 646 13.74 0.90 23.28
C ASN A 646 14.34 2.34 23.11
N ASN A 647 15.66 2.47 22.93
CA ASN A 647 16.35 3.72 22.65
C ASN A 647 17.45 3.54 21.59
N TYR A 648 17.09 3.76 20.33
CA TYR A 648 18.00 3.51 19.20
C TYR A 648 18.63 4.78 18.63
N ASP A 649 18.45 5.95 19.28
CA ASP A 649 18.97 7.25 18.86
C ASP A 649 20.42 7.52 19.33
N GLN A 650 21.27 6.52 19.16
CA GLN A 650 22.69 6.60 19.53
C GLN A 650 23.52 7.15 18.38
N GLU A 651 24.55 7.94 18.71
CA GLU A 651 25.57 8.41 17.76
C GLU A 651 26.76 7.45 17.74
N PHE A 652 27.14 6.97 16.56
CA PHE A 652 28.37 6.24 16.33
C PHE A 652 29.46 7.18 15.80
N PRO A 653 30.57 7.37 16.54
CA PRO A 653 31.68 8.20 16.08
C PRO A 653 32.62 7.40 15.16
N VAL A 654 32.78 7.85 13.91
CA VAL A 654 33.80 7.34 12.98
C VAL A 654 34.94 8.35 12.87
N THR A 655 36.13 8.00 13.33
CA THR A 655 37.33 8.84 13.21
C THR A 655 37.98 8.62 11.85
N VAL A 656 38.05 9.67 11.02
CA VAL A 656 38.67 9.61 9.70
C VAL A 656 40.16 9.91 9.82
N VAL A 657 41.01 8.98 9.40
CA VAL A 657 42.46 9.08 9.51
C VAL A 657 43.07 9.11 8.11
N TYR A 658 43.64 10.23 7.71
CA TYR A 658 44.40 10.32 6.46
C TYR A 658 45.82 9.80 6.66
N LYS A 659 46.22 8.81 5.86
CA LYS A 659 47.58 8.24 5.85
C LYS A 659 48.23 8.37 4.48
N GLU A 660 49.53 8.60 4.47
CA GLU A 660 50.34 8.64 3.25
C GLU A 660 50.80 7.23 2.88
N TYR A 661 50.63 6.87 1.61
CA TYR A 661 51.11 5.62 1.05
C TYR A 661 51.90 5.92 -0.22
N GLU A 662 53.12 5.41 -0.32
CA GLU A 662 53.96 5.59 -1.52
C GLU A 662 53.39 4.84 -2.73
N VAL A 663 52.90 3.62 -2.50
CA VAL A 663 52.23 2.79 -3.50
C VAL A 663 50.94 2.26 -2.90
N VAL A 664 49.83 2.47 -3.61
CA VAL A 664 48.54 1.86 -3.29
C VAL A 664 48.35 0.72 -4.28
N ASP A 665 48.37 -0.51 -3.77
CA ASP A 665 48.14 -1.69 -4.59
C ASP A 665 46.62 -1.87 -4.81
N PHE A 666 46.22 -1.92 -6.08
CA PHE A 666 44.83 -2.18 -6.51
C PHE A 666 44.60 -3.65 -6.89
N THR A 667 45.61 -4.51 -6.76
CA THR A 667 45.58 -5.96 -7.07
C THR A 667 45.58 -6.83 -5.81
N GLY A 668 46.19 -6.38 -4.72
CA GLY A 668 46.16 -7.02 -3.40
C GLY A 668 45.04 -6.50 -2.50
N ALA A 669 44.85 -7.16 -1.34
CA ALA A 669 43.99 -6.65 -0.27
C ALA A 669 44.66 -5.42 0.38
N PHE A 670 43.90 -4.34 0.56
CA PHE A 670 44.38 -3.18 1.31
C PHE A 670 44.18 -3.44 2.81
N ASP A 671 45.29 -3.73 3.52
CA ASP A 671 45.22 -4.25 4.89
C ASP A 671 45.02 -3.17 5.97
N ASP A 672 45.40 -1.92 5.73
CA ASP A 672 45.30 -0.83 6.72
C ASP A 672 43.94 -0.14 6.67
N THR A 673 42.93 -0.78 7.25
CA THR A 673 41.56 -0.25 7.32
C THR A 673 41.26 0.52 8.63
N GLY A 674 42.23 0.64 9.53
CA GLY A 674 42.09 1.26 10.87
C GLY A 674 41.42 0.35 11.92
N SER A 675 41.35 0.80 13.18
CA SER A 675 40.66 0.12 14.29
C SER A 675 39.12 0.15 14.18
N GLU A 676 38.38 -0.44 15.12
CA GLU A 676 36.91 -0.61 15.04
C GLU A 676 36.11 0.69 14.83
N SER A 677 36.61 1.84 15.30
CA SER A 677 35.98 3.16 15.14
C SER A 677 36.71 4.09 14.17
N GLU A 678 37.74 3.59 13.47
CA GLU A 678 38.54 4.39 12.54
C GLU A 678 38.28 4.02 11.08
N LEU A 679 38.38 5.02 10.20
CA LEU A 679 38.34 4.83 8.76
C LEU A 679 39.60 5.46 8.15
N VAL A 680 40.50 4.61 7.65
CA VAL A 680 41.78 5.04 7.08
C VAL A 680 41.63 5.37 5.61
N LEU A 681 42.00 6.59 5.21
CA LEU A 681 41.90 7.08 3.85
C LEU A 681 43.29 7.46 3.29
N PRO A 682 43.67 7.06 2.07
CA PRO A 682 44.93 7.49 1.47
C PRO A 682 44.89 8.99 1.11
N THR A 683 46.02 9.68 1.29
CA THR A 683 46.20 11.05 0.77
C THR A 683 46.48 11.05 -0.73
N SER A 684 46.38 12.23 -1.38
CA SER A 684 46.62 12.47 -2.81
C SER A 684 45.79 11.59 -3.76
N ARG A 685 44.59 11.19 -3.32
CA ARG A 685 43.63 10.40 -4.10
C ARG A 685 42.23 10.99 -3.96
N HIS A 686 41.48 10.99 -5.06
CA HIS A 686 40.05 11.25 -5.01
C HIS A 686 39.34 9.98 -4.56
N ILE A 687 38.62 10.07 -3.46
CA ILE A 687 37.97 8.94 -2.82
C ILE A 687 36.47 9.13 -2.88
N ARG A 688 35.74 8.03 -3.10
CA ARG A 688 34.30 7.92 -2.91
C ARG A 688 34.03 6.97 -1.76
N LEU A 689 33.21 7.42 -0.82
CA LEU A 689 32.76 6.66 0.34
C LEU A 689 31.28 6.35 0.16
N THR A 690 30.93 5.07 0.12
CA THR A 690 29.54 4.62 0.03
C THR A 690 29.14 3.98 1.35
N PHE A 691 28.25 4.65 2.09
CA PHE A 691 27.68 4.20 3.35
C PHE A 691 26.37 3.46 3.09
N THR A 692 26.26 2.23 3.57
CA THR A 692 25.10 1.36 3.37
C THR A 692 24.65 0.78 4.72
N PRO A 693 23.43 1.10 5.19
CA PRO A 693 22.88 0.45 6.39
C PRO A 693 22.58 -1.03 6.10
N ILE A 694 22.79 -1.88 7.08
CA ILE A 694 22.56 -3.32 6.99
C ILE A 694 21.49 -3.72 8.02
N ILE A 695 20.54 -4.54 7.58
CA ILE A 695 19.55 -5.20 8.44
C ILE A 695 19.97 -6.67 8.57
N SER A 696 20.72 -7.03 9.61
CA SER A 696 21.18 -8.42 9.81
C SER A 696 20.06 -9.45 9.94
N ALA A 697 18.87 -9.01 10.34
CA ALA A 697 17.69 -9.88 10.45
C ALA A 697 17.10 -10.29 9.08
N ALA A 698 17.55 -9.67 7.96
CA ALA A 698 17.20 -10.12 6.62
C ALA A 698 17.78 -11.53 6.40
N ASN A 699 16.90 -12.50 6.12
CA ASN A 699 17.12 -13.96 6.05
C ASN A 699 16.68 -14.80 7.27
N ASN A 700 16.16 -14.21 8.35
CA ASN A 700 15.75 -14.95 9.55
C ASN A 700 14.22 -15.00 9.75
N ASP A 701 13.48 -15.29 8.69
CA ASP A 701 12.00 -15.26 8.61
C ASP A 701 11.31 -13.91 8.93
N TYR A 702 11.96 -13.02 9.68
CA TYR A 702 11.47 -11.70 10.04
C TYR A 702 11.43 -10.69 8.87
N ALA A 703 12.48 -10.66 8.05
CA ALA A 703 12.68 -9.70 6.97
C ALA A 703 13.06 -10.39 5.66
N ASP A 704 12.64 -9.81 4.54
CA ASP A 704 12.97 -10.31 3.21
C ASP A 704 14.47 -10.17 2.90
N SER A 705 15.04 -11.15 2.19
CA SER A 705 16.44 -11.14 1.78
C SER A 705 16.82 -9.93 0.91
N SER A 706 15.86 -9.39 0.13
CA SER A 706 16.08 -8.29 -0.81
C SER A 706 16.35 -6.95 -0.10
N ILE A 707 16.03 -6.83 1.19
CA ILE A 707 16.21 -5.62 1.98
C ILE A 707 17.41 -5.65 2.93
N LEU A 708 18.32 -6.61 2.75
CA LEU A 708 19.56 -6.72 3.54
C LEU A 708 20.37 -5.42 3.52
N GLU A 709 20.48 -4.80 2.34
CA GLU A 709 21.15 -3.50 2.15
C GLU A 709 20.10 -2.39 1.99
N GLY A 710 20.22 -1.34 2.80
CA GLY A 710 19.35 -0.16 2.70
C GLY A 710 19.82 0.88 1.70
N LYS A 711 19.25 2.09 1.78
CA LYS A 711 19.57 3.20 0.88
C LYS A 711 21.01 3.69 1.07
N LYS A 712 21.77 3.70 -0.03
CA LYS A 712 23.16 4.12 -0.08
C LYS A 712 23.29 5.65 0.05
N LEU A 713 24.24 6.10 0.86
CA LEU A 713 24.66 7.50 0.97
C LEU A 713 26.11 7.62 0.48
N ILE A 714 26.38 8.58 -0.41
CA ILE A 714 27.69 8.73 -1.04
C ILE A 714 28.32 10.05 -0.60
N LEU A 715 29.57 9.99 -0.15
CA LEU A 715 30.43 11.15 0.08
C LEU A 715 31.68 11.05 -0.77
N THR A 716 32.26 12.20 -1.13
CA THR A 716 33.56 12.30 -1.78
C THR A 716 34.58 12.88 -0.82
N ALA A 717 35.85 12.47 -0.96
CA ALA A 717 36.92 12.93 -0.11
C ALA A 717 38.21 13.14 -0.92
N TYR A 718 38.95 14.20 -0.59
CA TYR A 718 40.30 14.44 -1.09
C TYR A 718 41.13 15.20 -0.05
N GLN A 719 42.31 14.68 0.26
CA GLN A 719 43.29 15.35 1.11
C GLN A 719 44.65 15.33 0.41
N ALA A 720 45.28 16.50 0.25
CA ALA A 720 46.62 16.57 -0.33
C ALA A 720 47.66 15.92 0.60
N SER A 721 48.71 15.33 0.02
CA SER A 721 49.87 14.85 0.77
C SER A 721 50.56 16.00 1.49
N LYS A 722 51.12 15.74 2.68
CA LYS A 722 52.00 16.69 3.38
C LYS A 722 53.40 16.67 2.80
N THR A 723 53.82 15.53 2.24
CA THR A 723 55.15 15.33 1.68
C THR A 723 55.09 14.70 0.28
N GLU A 724 55.75 15.32 -0.69
CA GLU A 724 55.84 14.81 -2.09
C GLU A 724 57.28 14.52 -2.53
N LEU A 725 58.19 14.31 -1.58
CA LEU A 725 59.63 14.12 -1.84
C LEU A 725 59.93 12.95 -2.79
N ASN A 726 59.05 11.95 -2.84
CA ASN A 726 59.19 10.74 -3.66
C ASN A 726 58.27 10.74 -4.90
N LEU A 727 57.73 11.90 -5.32
CA LEU A 727 56.81 11.99 -6.47
C LEU A 727 57.46 11.59 -7.80
N LEU A 728 58.74 11.93 -7.98
CA LEU A 728 59.51 11.60 -9.18
C LEU A 728 60.44 10.42 -8.88
N SER A 729 60.50 9.47 -9.80
CA SER A 729 61.50 8.41 -9.75
C SER A 729 62.90 9.05 -9.78
N LYS A 730 63.83 8.51 -8.98
CA LYS A 730 65.24 8.93 -9.05
C LYS A 730 65.73 8.84 -10.50
N ILE A 731 66.37 9.90 -10.97
CA ILE A 731 66.92 9.95 -12.33
C ILE A 731 68.14 9.01 -12.38
N ASP A 732 68.02 7.93 -13.15
CA ASP A 732 69.13 6.99 -13.36
C ASP A 732 70.25 7.66 -14.16
N GLY A 733 71.39 7.90 -13.51
CA GLY A 733 72.54 8.63 -14.07
C GLY A 733 72.51 10.16 -13.96
N GLY A 734 71.53 10.76 -13.25
CA GLY A 734 71.43 12.22 -13.05
C GLY A 734 70.95 13.00 -14.28
N PHE A 735 71.11 14.33 -14.27
CA PHE A 735 70.73 15.19 -15.39
C PHE A 735 71.54 14.83 -16.65
N LYS A 736 70.85 14.39 -17.70
CA LYS A 736 71.43 14.16 -19.03
C LYS A 736 71.05 15.33 -19.93
N ALA A 737 72.04 15.92 -20.60
CA ALA A 737 71.82 16.93 -21.62
C ALA A 737 72.24 16.36 -22.97
N LEU A 738 71.38 16.49 -23.98
CA LEU A 738 71.67 16.02 -25.35
C LEU A 738 71.63 17.18 -26.32
N TYR A 739 72.63 17.24 -27.20
CA TYR A 739 72.70 18.19 -28.30
C TYR A 739 72.55 17.44 -29.61
N LEU A 740 71.43 17.63 -30.29
CA LEU A 740 71.18 17.00 -31.59
C LEU A 740 71.72 17.90 -32.70
N GLN A 741 72.58 17.30 -33.53
CA GLN A 741 73.02 17.87 -34.79
C GLN A 741 72.28 17.19 -35.94
N PRO A 742 71.91 17.94 -37.01
CA PRO A 742 71.35 17.33 -38.19
C PRO A 742 72.41 16.41 -38.82
N GLU A 743 72.13 15.11 -38.93
CA GLU A 743 72.97 14.24 -39.76
C GLU A 743 72.71 14.58 -41.23
N ASN A 744 73.79 14.66 -42.01
CA ASN A 744 73.65 14.59 -43.46
C ASN A 744 73.04 13.23 -43.80
N ALA A 745 72.09 13.20 -44.75
CA ALA A 745 71.48 11.96 -45.23
C ALA A 745 72.57 10.90 -45.44
N VAL A 746 72.46 9.77 -44.73
CA VAL A 746 73.28 8.59 -45.04
C VAL A 746 73.05 8.31 -46.52
N ASP A 747 74.15 8.30 -47.26
CA ASP A 747 74.22 8.09 -48.69
C ASP A 747 73.34 6.89 -49.08
N GLN A 748 72.17 7.16 -49.67
CA GLN A 748 71.32 6.13 -50.27
C GLN A 748 71.99 5.68 -51.56
N ASN A 749 73.06 4.89 -51.45
CA ASN A 749 73.59 4.14 -52.58
C ASN A 749 74.48 2.97 -52.11
N GLN A 750 73.84 1.89 -51.69
CA GLN A 750 74.31 0.56 -52.08
C GLN A 750 73.12 -0.28 -52.55
N VAL A 751 72.73 -0.06 -53.80
CA VAL A 751 72.06 -1.11 -54.59
C VAL A 751 73.10 -2.21 -54.80
N LYS A 752 73.14 -3.21 -53.91
CA LYS A 752 73.73 -4.50 -54.26
C LYS A 752 72.69 -5.28 -55.04
N VAL A 753 72.85 -5.31 -56.36
CA VAL A 753 72.13 -6.23 -57.25
C VAL A 753 72.54 -7.65 -56.87
N TYR A 754 71.74 -8.33 -56.05
CA TYR A 754 71.75 -9.78 -56.01
C TYR A 754 70.81 -10.28 -57.10
N LYS A 755 71.35 -11.07 -58.02
CA LYS A 755 70.55 -11.82 -58.98
C LYS A 755 69.52 -12.67 -58.22
N THR A 756 68.29 -12.58 -58.71
CA THR A 756 67.15 -13.50 -58.49
C THR A 756 66.20 -13.16 -57.34
N MET A 757 65.02 -12.67 -57.73
CA MET A 757 63.71 -12.62 -57.04
C MET A 757 63.69 -12.73 -55.51
N VAL A 758 63.76 -11.60 -54.79
CA VAL A 758 62.88 -11.25 -53.65
C VAL A 758 62.89 -9.73 -53.49
N THR A 759 61.77 -9.05 -53.73
CA THR A 759 61.60 -7.63 -53.37
C THR A 759 61.20 -7.55 -51.89
N LEU A 760 62.17 -7.42 -51.00
CA LEU A 760 61.91 -7.09 -49.59
C LEU A 760 61.58 -5.59 -49.51
N ASN A 761 60.30 -5.25 -49.44
CA ASN A 761 59.86 -3.94 -48.95
C ASN A 761 60.16 -3.88 -47.44
N LEU A 762 61.37 -3.44 -47.10
CA LEU A 762 61.67 -2.96 -45.75
C LEU A 762 60.79 -1.73 -45.52
N VAL A 763 59.77 -1.91 -44.68
CA VAL A 763 58.91 -0.85 -44.18
C VAL A 763 59.82 0.25 -43.64
N LYS A 764 59.80 1.42 -44.28
CA LYS A 764 60.43 2.62 -43.73
C LYS A 764 59.85 2.83 -42.33
N SER A 765 60.69 2.73 -41.30
CA SER A 765 60.39 3.38 -40.02
C SER A 765 60.01 4.83 -40.34
N SER A 766 58.77 5.21 -40.05
CA SER A 766 58.28 6.58 -40.20
C SER A 766 58.84 7.53 -39.13
N THR A 767 59.58 7.00 -38.16
CA THR A 767 60.32 7.73 -37.14
C THR A 767 61.74 8.08 -37.64
N PRO A 768 62.15 9.36 -37.60
CA PRO A 768 63.51 9.78 -37.91
C PRO A 768 64.56 9.20 -36.95
N VAL A 769 65.78 8.98 -37.45
CA VAL A 769 66.87 8.34 -36.71
C VAL A 769 67.31 9.17 -35.51
N GLU A 770 67.30 10.50 -35.63
CA GLU A 770 67.70 11.44 -34.60
C GLU A 770 66.74 11.41 -33.41
N LEU A 771 65.43 11.30 -33.70
CA LEU A 771 64.42 11.15 -32.67
C LEU A 771 64.47 9.77 -32.01
N SER A 772 64.80 8.72 -32.76
CA SER A 772 65.04 7.39 -32.21
C SER A 772 66.21 7.39 -31.22
N ARG A 773 67.33 8.06 -31.55
CA ARG A 773 68.49 8.18 -30.65
C ARG A 773 68.16 8.98 -29.38
N LEU A 774 67.35 10.03 -29.53
CA LEU A 774 66.85 10.79 -28.39
C LEU A 774 65.99 9.91 -27.48
N ALA A 775 65.10 9.11 -28.07
CA ALA A 775 64.28 8.15 -27.34
C ALA A 775 65.15 7.11 -26.61
N ASP A 776 66.13 6.52 -27.28
CA ASP A 776 67.04 5.54 -26.68
C ASP A 776 67.83 6.13 -25.50
N ALA A 777 68.29 7.38 -25.59
CA ALA A 777 69.06 8.03 -24.52
C ALA A 777 68.27 8.24 -23.22
N PHE A 778 66.94 8.39 -23.34
CA PHE A 778 66.02 8.64 -22.24
C PHE A 778 65.10 7.44 -21.92
N ASN A 779 65.32 6.27 -22.54
CA ASN A 779 64.45 5.09 -22.44
C ASN A 779 62.97 5.40 -22.77
N LEU A 780 62.75 6.11 -23.87
CA LEU A 780 61.45 6.48 -24.40
C LEU A 780 61.13 5.67 -25.67
N ILE A 781 59.88 5.74 -26.09
CA ILE A 781 59.42 5.19 -27.37
C ILE A 781 59.19 6.35 -28.33
N ALA A 782 59.72 6.26 -29.55
CA ALA A 782 59.52 7.25 -30.59
C ALA A 782 58.65 6.71 -31.73
N HIS A 783 57.58 7.43 -32.05
CA HIS A 783 56.70 7.15 -33.17
C HIS A 783 56.48 8.41 -34.02
N ASN A 784 56.96 8.41 -35.26
CA ASN A 784 57.00 9.59 -36.14
C ASN A 784 57.77 10.75 -35.51
N LEU A 785 57.08 11.82 -35.10
CA LEU A 785 57.63 12.99 -34.40
C LEU A 785 57.16 13.06 -32.94
N THR A 786 56.64 11.96 -32.39
CA THR A 786 56.11 11.88 -31.04
C THR A 786 57.00 11.03 -30.15
N LEU A 787 57.31 11.53 -28.96
CA LEU A 787 57.93 10.77 -27.88
C LEU A 787 56.86 10.41 -26.85
N GLU A 788 56.89 9.16 -26.40
CA GLU A 788 56.01 8.62 -25.36
C GLU A 788 56.82 7.72 -24.41
N GLY A 789 56.32 7.52 -23.19
CA GLY A 789 56.93 6.59 -22.24
C GLY A 789 56.66 5.12 -22.57
N GLU A 790 57.44 4.21 -22.01
CA GLU A 790 57.16 2.78 -22.08
C GLU A 790 55.79 2.42 -21.46
N LYS A 791 55.12 1.40 -22.00
CA LYS A 791 53.86 0.91 -21.45
C LYS A 791 54.02 0.54 -19.97
N GLY A 792 53.15 1.09 -19.12
CA GLY A 792 53.16 0.84 -17.67
C GLY A 792 54.03 1.77 -16.84
N LYS A 793 54.77 2.71 -17.46
CA LYS A 793 55.49 3.78 -16.75
C LYS A 793 54.83 5.13 -17.03
N ARG A 794 54.63 5.93 -15.98
CA ARG A 794 54.11 7.30 -16.12
C ARG A 794 55.26 8.27 -16.29
N LEU A 795 55.30 8.95 -17.42
CA LEU A 795 56.27 9.98 -17.75
C LEU A 795 55.53 11.30 -17.95
N GLN A 796 56.14 12.42 -17.56
CA GLN A 796 55.64 13.76 -17.87
C GLN A 796 56.69 14.54 -18.65
N PHE A 797 56.29 15.11 -19.77
CA PHE A 797 57.12 16.00 -20.56
C PHE A 797 56.86 17.46 -20.17
N GLY A 798 57.94 18.18 -19.87
CA GLY A 798 57.94 19.64 -19.84
C GLY A 798 58.77 20.15 -21.03
N CYS A 799 58.21 21.04 -21.84
CA CYS A 799 58.90 21.60 -22.98
C CYS A 799 58.74 23.12 -23.05
N SER A 800 59.82 23.81 -23.40
CA SER A 800 59.81 25.26 -23.55
C SER A 800 58.91 25.71 -24.70
N LYS A 801 58.21 26.84 -24.53
CA LYS A 801 57.42 27.47 -25.60
C LYS A 801 58.25 27.89 -26.82
N MET A 802 59.58 27.90 -26.70
CA MET A 802 60.50 28.20 -27.80
C MET A 802 60.59 27.08 -28.85
N LEU A 803 60.22 25.85 -28.47
CA LEU A 803 60.13 24.71 -29.38
C LEU A 803 58.69 24.56 -29.84
N ARG A 804 58.45 24.44 -31.15
CA ARG A 804 57.10 24.16 -31.67
C ARG A 804 56.73 22.71 -31.42
N HIS A 805 55.90 22.51 -30.40
CA HIS A 805 55.46 21.20 -29.96
C HIS A 805 53.98 21.21 -29.58
N SER A 806 53.39 20.02 -29.51
CA SER A 806 52.09 19.75 -28.93
C SER A 806 52.28 18.70 -27.83
N LEU A 807 51.85 19.02 -26.62
CA LEU A 807 51.77 18.07 -25.51
C LEU A 807 50.39 17.42 -25.52
N ALA A 808 50.33 16.14 -25.18
CA ALA A 808 49.06 15.51 -24.84
C ALA A 808 48.41 16.24 -23.63
N PRO A 809 47.07 16.19 -23.47
CA PRO A 809 46.37 16.86 -22.37
C PRO A 809 46.88 16.48 -20.97
N ASP A 810 47.44 15.27 -20.80
CA ASP A 810 48.04 14.76 -19.57
C ASP A 810 49.57 14.90 -19.53
N SER A 811 50.16 15.54 -20.54
CA SER A 811 51.61 15.70 -20.78
C SER A 811 52.39 14.37 -20.83
N SER A 812 51.72 13.26 -21.16
CA SER A 812 52.34 11.93 -21.24
C SER A 812 53.11 11.66 -22.54
N SER A 813 52.80 12.43 -23.58
CA SER A 813 53.52 12.40 -24.86
C SER A 813 53.79 13.82 -25.35
N ILE A 814 54.87 13.97 -26.11
CA ILE A 814 55.23 15.23 -26.78
C ILE A 814 55.41 14.98 -28.27
N SER A 815 54.68 15.73 -29.09
CA SER A 815 54.79 15.70 -30.55
C SER A 815 55.42 16.99 -31.05
N PHE A 816 56.53 16.89 -31.78
CA PHE A 816 57.20 18.05 -32.37
C PHE A 816 56.63 18.36 -33.75
N SER A 817 56.53 19.64 -34.10
CA SER A 817 56.03 20.06 -35.42
C SER A 817 56.98 19.73 -36.55
N SER A 818 58.29 19.71 -36.29
CA SER A 818 59.32 19.28 -37.24
C SER A 818 60.61 18.87 -36.51
N LEU A 819 61.46 18.09 -37.17
CA LEU A 819 62.82 17.77 -36.70
C LEU A 819 63.70 19.01 -36.51
N GLY A 820 63.47 20.06 -37.31
CA GLY A 820 64.25 21.29 -37.27
C GLY A 820 64.17 22.02 -35.93
N GLU A 821 63.12 21.75 -35.15
CA GLU A 821 62.96 22.30 -33.79
C GLU A 821 63.95 21.68 -32.80
N LEU A 822 64.43 20.45 -33.03
CA LEU A 822 65.32 19.75 -32.11
C LEU A 822 66.80 20.04 -32.37
N PHE A 823 67.12 20.54 -33.55
CA PHE A 823 68.50 20.76 -33.98
C PHE A 823 69.08 22.05 -33.42
N ASN A 824 70.36 21.99 -33.06
CA ASN A 824 71.12 23.11 -32.50
C ASN A 824 70.61 23.61 -31.13
N HIS A 825 69.83 22.81 -30.43
CA HIS A 825 69.36 23.07 -29.08
C HIS A 825 69.94 22.03 -28.12
N TRP A 826 70.33 22.48 -26.91
CA TRP A 826 70.55 21.59 -25.78
C TRP A 826 69.18 21.26 -25.18
N MET A 827 68.86 19.98 -25.13
CA MET A 827 67.63 19.45 -24.54
C MET A 827 67.88 18.87 -23.15
#